data_AF-A0A934BVX6-F1
#
_entry.id   AF-A0A934BVX6-F1
#
_cell.length_a   1.000
_cell.length_b   1.000
_cell.length_c   1.000
_cell.angle_alpha   90.00
_cell.angle_beta   90.00
_cell.angle_gamma   90.00
#
_symmetry.space_group_name_H-M   'P 1'
#
loop_
_entity.id
_entity.type
_entity.pdbx_description
1 polymer ?
#
loop_
_entity_poly.entity_id
_entity_poly.type
_entity_poly.pdbx_seq_one_letter_code
_entity_poly.pdbx_strand_id
1 'polypeptide(L)'
;MNSFHSLAVPALMMLLAFTPAGQAQQRSRSFSIGYVYPAGARQGATSEHVIAGQFLSGITNIHVTGGGVTATICDFIHPIQGRELNDLRILVDELVAKRAVVKRDYKTLENFRSFKNAKDIKKDSAQEDKEIEALKKKYANATWTPDDEKQLNDARRRIGSGVRRPANPAICELAVCNITVAPNAEPGQRELRLVTAAGISNPMVFHIGQAPEFSEPASKNIAQQVSAVSRIAVFRNTKPKPTMSVTLPAVVNGQILPGEVDRFRFVATKGQKLVIAVNAQQLIPYISDAVPGWFQATLSLYDSQGKELAYTDDFRFNPDPVIYYEVPADGEYVIEIKDSIYRGREDFVYRITIGETPFITSIFPLGGPVGGKTTVELKGWNLPATSLTMDGANKTSGVHPLSIRKGSQVSNFVPFAVDNLPECLAEKSRGGKSHAQRVTLPIIINGRIQKPDDSSVFCFDGKAGQEIVAEVLARRLNSPLDSVLKLADATGNQIAFNDDNTDKGAGLTTHHADSYLTATLPKDGAYLLYIRDTQHKGGPEYGYRLRISAPRPDFALRVVPSSLNARTGNSVPATVYALRKDGFNDPISIQLKDAPPGFKLDKVVIPANTNQVKITLATPLAPRSEPATLQLEGRATVNGGEIVHAAVPAQDMMQAFEYRHLVPSQELEVTVGGVFMPKGAGASVKILSDLPVKIPAGGTARVRLAAPAKAAGRIRLELAEAPAGIVIKSVSPSDGGLEVELGGDAARLKPGQKGNLIVAAYPAPPPPPPPSKRNKVKPPPKPQPVYKGKPLGILPLISYEVVAR
;
A
#
# COMPACT_ATOMS: atom_id res chain seq x y z
N MET A 1 34.60 -39.32 37.85
CA MET A 1 35.52 -38.30 38.39
C MET A 1 34.85 -36.96 38.13
N ASN A 2 33.97 -36.48 39.03
CA ASN A 2 34.29 -35.55 40.14
C ASN A 2 35.32 -34.49 39.68
N SER A 3 35.03 -33.20 39.65
CA SER A 3 34.50 -32.42 40.78
C SER A 3 33.92 -31.05 40.35
N PHE A 4 32.92 -30.61 41.12
CA PHE A 4 32.32 -29.26 41.18
C PHE A 4 33.33 -28.15 41.50
N HIS A 5 33.04 -26.92 41.06
CA HIS A 5 33.04 -25.72 41.91
C HIS A 5 32.04 -24.66 41.39
N SER A 6 31.22 -24.16 42.32
CA SER A 6 30.20 -23.11 42.20
C SER A 6 30.83 -21.73 42.47
N LEU A 7 30.33 -20.66 41.81
CA LEU A 7 30.13 -19.35 42.46
C LEU A 7 29.40 -18.33 41.56
N ALA A 8 28.29 -17.82 42.12
CA ALA A 8 27.76 -16.46 42.05
C ALA A 8 27.38 -15.83 40.68
N VAL A 9 26.08 -15.84 40.41
CA VAL A 9 25.40 -14.86 39.54
C VAL A 9 24.83 -13.75 40.41
N PRO A 10 25.25 -12.48 40.29
CA PRO A 10 24.47 -11.37 40.80
C PRO A 10 23.51 -10.88 39.72
N ALA A 11 22.25 -10.69 40.14
CA ALA A 11 21.24 -9.97 39.40
C ALA A 11 21.71 -8.53 39.10
N LEU A 12 21.63 -8.13 37.83
CA LEU A 12 21.49 -6.72 37.47
C LEU A 12 20.22 -6.55 36.63
N MET A 13 19.16 -6.18 37.36
CA MET A 13 17.95 -5.55 36.86
C MET A 13 18.26 -4.30 36.03
N MET A 14 17.36 -4.02 35.08
CA MET A 14 17.05 -2.70 34.53
C MET A 14 18.16 -1.98 33.74
N LEU A 15 18.28 -2.36 32.46
CA LEU A 15 18.40 -1.39 31.38
C LEU A 15 17.30 -1.69 30.37
N LEU A 16 16.07 -1.35 30.76
CA LEU A 16 15.01 -1.02 29.81
C LEU A 16 15.54 0.13 28.97
N ALA A 17 16.04 -0.19 27.79
CA ALA A 17 16.25 0.78 26.74
C ALA A 17 14.94 1.55 26.58
N PHE A 18 14.98 2.84 26.90
CA PHE A 18 13.98 3.81 26.51
C PHE A 18 13.92 3.82 24.98
N THR A 19 13.15 2.91 24.39
CA THR A 19 12.63 3.09 23.05
C THR A 19 11.68 4.28 23.11
N PRO A 20 11.81 5.30 22.25
CA PRO A 20 10.80 6.33 22.17
C PRO A 20 9.55 5.70 21.57
N ALA A 21 8.68 5.14 22.43
CA ALA A 21 7.32 4.70 22.12
C ALA A 21 6.39 5.88 21.69
N GLY A 22 6.97 6.97 21.17
CA GLY A 22 6.29 8.22 20.81
C GLY A 22 6.19 8.48 19.30
N GLN A 23 6.70 7.59 18.44
CA GLN A 23 6.51 7.70 16.98
C GLN A 23 5.49 6.71 16.40
N ALA A 24 4.76 6.00 17.25
CA ALA A 24 3.57 5.28 16.83
C ALA A 24 2.43 6.29 16.56
N GLN A 25 2.24 6.58 15.27
CA GLN A 25 0.93 6.83 14.68
C GLN A 25 0.29 8.19 15.02
N GLN A 26 0.91 9.28 14.55
CA GLN A 26 0.15 10.48 14.17
C GLN A 26 -0.58 10.23 12.84
N ARG A 27 -1.38 9.14 12.75
CA ARG A 27 -2.36 8.99 11.67
C ARG A 27 -3.43 10.05 11.93
N SER A 28 -3.37 11.14 11.17
CA SER A 28 -4.58 11.83 10.69
C SER A 28 -5.64 10.76 10.42
N ARG A 29 -6.90 10.96 10.88
CA ARG A 29 -8.03 10.07 10.55
C ARG A 29 -8.10 9.94 9.02
N SER A 30 -7.49 8.89 8.49
CA SER A 30 -7.15 8.77 7.07
C SER A 30 -8.25 8.00 6.39
N PHE A 31 -8.97 8.68 5.50
CA PHE A 31 -9.84 8.04 4.52
C PHE A 31 -9.03 7.02 3.73
N SER A 32 -9.34 5.74 3.92
CA SER A 32 -8.55 4.63 3.37
C SER A 32 -9.42 3.40 3.14
N ILE A 33 -9.05 2.61 2.14
CA ILE A 33 -9.65 1.31 1.82
C ILE A 33 -8.66 0.19 2.13
N GLY A 34 -9.17 -0.91 2.68
CA GLY A 34 -8.40 -2.11 3.04
C GLY A 34 -8.55 -3.26 2.04
N TYR A 35 -9.70 -3.37 1.36
CA TYR A 35 -9.89 -4.34 0.28
C TYR A 35 -11.03 -3.95 -0.66
N VAL A 36 -11.04 -4.59 -1.83
CA VAL A 36 -12.14 -4.59 -2.82
C VAL A 36 -12.51 -6.05 -3.08
N TYR A 37 -13.79 -6.41 -3.01
CA TYR A 37 -14.26 -7.76 -3.29
C TYR A 37 -15.56 -7.75 -4.11
N PRO A 38 -15.62 -8.46 -5.26
CA PRO A 38 -14.52 -9.07 -6.01
C PRO A 38 -13.43 -8.06 -6.40
N ALA A 39 -12.15 -8.46 -6.41
CA ALA A 39 -11.02 -7.57 -6.70
C ALA A 39 -10.77 -7.36 -8.22
N GLY A 40 -11.83 -7.32 -9.01
CA GLY A 40 -11.76 -7.20 -10.47
C GLY A 40 -13.06 -7.61 -11.14
N ALA A 41 -13.16 -7.37 -12.44
CA ALA A 41 -14.34 -7.69 -13.24
C ALA A 41 -13.98 -8.04 -14.70
N ARG A 42 -14.87 -8.77 -15.36
CA ARG A 42 -14.72 -9.17 -16.77
C ARG A 42 -15.05 -8.01 -17.71
N GLN A 43 -14.30 -7.87 -18.80
CA GLN A 43 -14.66 -7.02 -19.94
C GLN A 43 -16.12 -7.23 -20.37
N GLY A 44 -16.85 -6.13 -20.62
CA GLY A 44 -18.23 -6.15 -21.09
C GLY A 44 -19.25 -6.61 -20.06
N ALA A 45 -18.90 -6.65 -18.77
CA ALA A 45 -19.80 -7.05 -17.69
C ALA A 45 -20.00 -5.93 -16.67
N THR A 46 -21.14 -6.01 -15.97
CA THR A 46 -21.42 -5.26 -14.75
C THR A 46 -21.53 -6.25 -13.59
N SER A 47 -20.83 -5.98 -12.49
CA SER A 47 -20.86 -6.81 -11.29
C SER A 47 -20.97 -5.95 -10.03
N GLU A 48 -21.52 -6.52 -8.96
CA GLU A 48 -21.55 -5.89 -7.64
C GLU A 48 -20.20 -6.10 -6.93
N HIS A 49 -19.73 -5.06 -6.24
CA HIS A 49 -18.52 -5.06 -5.44
C HIS A 49 -18.78 -4.43 -4.07
N VAL A 50 -18.08 -4.95 -3.06
CA VAL A 50 -17.99 -4.39 -1.72
C VAL A 50 -16.56 -3.90 -1.50
N ILE A 51 -16.45 -2.62 -1.14
CA ILE A 51 -15.19 -1.96 -0.85
C ILE A 51 -15.20 -1.60 0.62
N ALA A 52 -14.26 -2.16 1.38
CA ALA A 52 -14.20 -1.93 2.82
C ALA A 52 -13.06 -1.00 3.20
N GLY A 53 -13.30 -0.19 4.23
CA GLY A 53 -12.34 0.80 4.70
C GLY A 53 -12.80 1.50 5.96
N GLN A 54 -12.29 2.71 6.15
CA GLN A 54 -12.62 3.60 7.27
C GLN A 54 -12.77 5.03 6.76
N PHE A 55 -13.69 5.78 7.38
CA PHE A 55 -14.02 7.15 6.99
C PHE A 55 -14.50 7.28 5.53
N LEU A 56 -15.25 6.30 5.07
CA LEU A 56 -15.84 6.16 3.74
C LEU A 56 -17.11 7.01 3.55
N SER A 57 -17.60 7.68 4.59
CA SER A 57 -18.79 8.54 4.47
C SER A 57 -18.59 9.65 3.43
N GLY A 58 -19.59 9.82 2.55
CA GLY A 58 -19.60 10.88 1.54
C GLY A 58 -18.91 10.53 0.23
N ILE A 59 -18.78 9.23 -0.10
CA ILE A 59 -18.29 8.80 -1.42
C ILE A 59 -19.22 9.34 -2.50
N THR A 60 -18.61 9.91 -3.53
CA THR A 60 -19.30 10.46 -4.70
C THR A 60 -18.89 9.75 -5.98
N ASN A 61 -17.70 9.16 -6.03
CA ASN A 61 -17.17 8.52 -7.24
C ASN A 61 -16.17 7.40 -6.91
N ILE A 62 -15.91 6.52 -7.90
CA ILE A 62 -14.84 5.52 -7.88
C ILE A 62 -13.92 5.78 -9.06
N HIS A 63 -12.63 5.99 -8.77
CA HIS A 63 -11.60 6.16 -9.80
C HIS A 63 -10.89 4.83 -10.05
N VAL A 64 -10.82 4.41 -11.32
CA VAL A 64 -10.08 3.21 -11.75
C VAL A 64 -9.11 3.60 -12.87
N THR A 65 -7.85 3.24 -12.72
CA THR A 65 -6.79 3.61 -13.68
C THR A 65 -6.99 2.96 -15.05
N GLY A 66 -6.40 3.56 -16.09
CA GLY A 66 -6.40 3.01 -17.46
C GLY A 66 -7.73 3.11 -18.23
N GLY A 67 -8.76 3.72 -17.65
CA GLY A 67 -10.05 3.99 -18.31
C GLY A 67 -10.89 2.75 -18.61
N GLY A 68 -12.03 2.94 -19.29
CA GLY A 68 -12.93 1.85 -19.68
C GLY A 68 -13.71 1.21 -18.53
N VAL A 69 -13.76 1.85 -17.37
CA VAL A 69 -14.50 1.38 -16.19
C VAL A 69 -15.38 2.52 -15.66
N THR A 70 -16.63 2.20 -15.36
CA THR A 70 -17.58 3.11 -14.69
C THR A 70 -18.14 2.42 -13.46
N ALA A 71 -18.58 3.20 -12.47
CA ALA A 71 -19.15 2.63 -11.26
C ALA A 71 -20.29 3.48 -10.70
N THR A 72 -21.23 2.79 -10.04
CA THR A 72 -22.36 3.40 -9.33
C THR A 72 -22.35 2.94 -7.90
N ILE A 73 -22.37 3.87 -6.94
CA ILE A 73 -22.54 3.54 -5.52
C ILE A 73 -23.99 3.16 -5.26
N CYS A 74 -24.20 1.98 -4.68
CA CYS A 74 -25.52 1.41 -4.45
C CYS A 74 -25.92 1.48 -2.97
N ASP A 75 -24.99 1.26 -2.04
CA ASP A 75 -25.28 1.27 -0.61
C ASP A 75 -24.03 1.65 0.21
N PHE A 76 -24.25 2.11 1.44
CA PHE A 76 -23.20 2.45 2.39
C PHE A 76 -23.51 1.91 3.78
N ILE A 77 -22.65 1.01 4.27
CA ILE A 77 -22.83 0.30 5.54
C ILE A 77 -21.74 0.74 6.49
N HIS A 78 -22.11 1.19 7.69
CA HIS A 78 -21.16 1.69 8.68
C HIS A 78 -21.58 1.32 10.10
N PRO A 79 -20.64 1.35 11.07
CA PRO A 79 -20.97 1.16 12.47
C PRO A 79 -21.96 2.21 12.94
N ILE A 80 -23.00 1.78 13.66
CA ILE A 80 -24.06 2.67 14.13
C ILE A 80 -23.51 3.59 15.21
N GLN A 81 -23.73 4.89 15.01
CA GLN A 81 -23.34 5.90 15.98
C GLN A 81 -24.36 6.01 17.13
N GLY A 82 -23.94 6.50 18.30
CA GLY A 82 -24.81 6.55 19.48
C GLY A 82 -26.12 7.35 19.27
N ARG A 83 -26.05 8.46 18.52
CA ARG A 83 -27.23 9.26 18.17
C ARG A 83 -28.16 8.52 17.21
N GLU A 84 -27.60 8.00 16.13
CA GLU A 84 -28.32 7.24 15.13
C GLU A 84 -29.02 6.00 15.71
N LEU A 85 -28.37 5.30 16.65
CA LEU A 85 -29.00 4.19 17.37
C LEU A 85 -30.26 4.63 18.11
N ASN A 86 -30.22 5.81 18.75
CA ASN A 86 -31.39 6.34 19.45
C ASN A 86 -32.47 6.74 18.45
N ASP A 87 -32.10 7.39 17.35
CA ASP A 87 -33.05 7.80 16.29
C ASP A 87 -33.74 6.58 15.66
N LEU A 88 -33.00 5.50 15.38
CA LEU A 88 -33.55 4.24 14.88
C LEU A 88 -34.47 3.57 15.90
N ARG A 89 -34.13 3.58 17.19
CA ARG A 89 -35.00 3.05 18.25
C ARG A 89 -36.31 3.81 18.33
N ILE A 90 -36.25 5.15 18.26
CA ILE A 90 -37.43 6.01 18.21
C ILE A 90 -38.26 5.71 16.96
N LEU A 91 -37.63 5.51 15.80
CA LEU A 91 -38.35 5.16 14.57
C LEU A 91 -39.05 3.80 14.67
N VAL A 92 -38.38 2.77 15.21
CA VAL A 92 -39.00 1.46 15.45
C VAL A 92 -40.18 1.58 16.39
N ASP A 93 -40.03 2.34 17.48
CA ASP A 93 -41.11 2.59 18.43
C ASP A 93 -42.31 3.27 17.73
N GLU A 94 -42.08 4.35 16.97
CA GLU A 94 -43.15 5.05 16.25
C GLU A 94 -43.85 4.16 15.20
N LEU A 95 -43.11 3.34 14.46
CA LEU A 95 -43.67 2.43 13.45
C LEU A 95 -44.41 1.23 14.08
N VAL A 96 -43.93 0.70 15.21
CA VAL A 96 -44.64 -0.35 15.96
C VAL A 96 -45.95 0.17 16.53
N ALA A 97 -45.94 1.37 17.12
CA ALA A 97 -47.15 2.02 17.61
C ALA A 97 -48.15 2.29 16.48
N LYS A 98 -47.68 2.84 15.34
CA LYS A 98 -48.51 3.03 14.14
C LYS A 98 -49.13 1.71 13.67
N ARG A 99 -48.34 0.64 13.55
CA ARG A 99 -48.81 -0.70 13.14
C ARG A 99 -49.86 -1.26 14.10
N ALA A 100 -49.64 -1.12 15.41
CA ALA A 100 -50.55 -1.61 16.43
C ALA A 100 -51.91 -0.90 16.38
N VAL A 101 -51.92 0.44 16.25
CA VAL A 101 -53.18 1.22 16.12
C VAL A 101 -53.92 0.87 14.83
N VAL A 102 -53.22 0.83 13.69
CA VAL A 102 -53.85 0.51 12.38
C VAL A 102 -54.41 -0.91 12.34
N LYS A 103 -53.72 -1.89 12.92
CA LYS A 103 -54.16 -3.30 12.98
C LYS A 103 -55.11 -3.60 14.16
N ARG A 104 -55.44 -2.61 14.98
CA ARG A 104 -56.24 -2.76 16.23
C ARG A 104 -55.65 -3.80 17.19
N ASP A 105 -54.32 -3.93 17.20
CA ASP A 105 -53.57 -4.80 18.11
C ASP A 105 -53.22 -4.04 19.41
N TYR A 106 -54.25 -3.83 20.22
CA TYR A 106 -54.13 -3.04 21.46
C TYR A 106 -53.27 -3.73 22.53
N LYS A 107 -53.10 -5.06 22.46
CA LYS A 107 -52.22 -5.80 23.36
C LYS A 107 -50.74 -5.45 23.12
N THR A 108 -50.34 -5.30 21.86
CA THR A 108 -48.98 -4.82 21.53
C THR A 108 -48.79 -3.36 21.94
N LEU A 109 -49.85 -2.54 21.85
CA LEU A 109 -49.83 -1.14 22.25
C LEU A 109 -49.77 -0.94 23.78
N GLU A 110 -50.43 -1.81 24.56
CA GLU A 110 -50.36 -1.81 26.03
C GLU A 110 -48.99 -2.26 26.57
N ASN A 111 -48.31 -3.16 25.84
CA ASN A 111 -46.95 -3.59 26.18
C ASN A 111 -45.86 -2.67 25.58
N PHE A 112 -46.26 -1.63 24.85
CA PHE A 112 -45.35 -0.71 24.18
C PHE A 112 -44.61 0.16 25.21
N ARG A 113 -43.27 0.17 25.14
CA ARG A 113 -42.43 1.06 25.96
C ARG A 113 -41.60 1.96 25.06
N SER A 114 -41.93 3.25 25.06
CA SER A 114 -41.20 4.27 24.33
C SER A 114 -39.76 4.41 24.84
N PHE A 115 -38.78 4.25 23.97
CA PHE A 115 -37.37 4.46 24.27
C PHE A 115 -37.06 5.92 24.66
N LYS A 116 -37.88 6.89 24.24
CA LYS A 116 -37.77 8.32 24.67
C LYS A 116 -37.93 8.48 26.19
N ASN A 117 -38.70 7.61 26.84
CA ASN A 117 -39.16 7.78 28.20
C ASN A 117 -38.54 6.76 29.19
N ALA A 118 -37.73 5.81 28.71
CA ALA A 118 -37.28 4.65 29.49
C ALA A 118 -36.20 4.92 30.55
N LYS A 119 -35.58 6.11 30.59
CA LYS A 119 -34.50 6.42 31.55
C LYS A 119 -34.98 7.06 32.86
N ASP A 120 -36.16 7.65 32.91
CA ASP A 120 -36.57 8.53 34.02
C ASP A 120 -37.93 8.18 34.66
N ILE A 121 -38.59 7.09 34.26
CA ILE A 121 -39.96 6.80 34.73
C ILE A 121 -40.00 5.60 35.69
N LYS A 122 -40.32 5.88 36.96
CA LYS A 122 -40.92 4.89 37.86
C LYS A 122 -42.30 4.52 37.32
N LYS A 123 -42.65 3.23 37.28
CA LYS A 123 -43.98 2.72 36.89
C LYS A 123 -45.10 3.54 37.54
N ASP A 124 -45.75 4.39 36.76
CA ASP A 124 -47.00 5.06 37.12
C ASP A 124 -47.99 4.82 35.97
N SER A 125 -49.02 3.99 36.24
CA SER A 125 -49.97 3.50 35.24
C SER A 125 -50.78 4.63 34.59
N ALA A 126 -51.01 5.73 35.31
CA ALA A 126 -51.80 6.86 34.80
C ALA A 126 -51.07 7.66 33.70
N GLN A 127 -49.73 7.62 33.68
CA GLN A 127 -48.92 8.27 32.65
C GLN A 127 -48.88 7.42 31.37
N GLU A 128 -48.79 6.10 31.52
CA GLU A 128 -48.79 5.12 30.42
C GLU A 128 -50.13 5.16 29.65
N ASP A 129 -51.27 5.21 30.36
CA ASP A 129 -52.60 5.30 29.74
C ASP A 129 -52.77 6.56 28.88
N LYS A 130 -52.24 7.71 29.33
CA LYS A 130 -52.27 8.97 28.57
C LYS A 130 -51.41 8.91 27.30
N GLU A 131 -50.26 8.23 27.36
CA GLU A 131 -49.36 8.06 26.21
C GLU A 131 -50.01 7.15 25.16
N ILE A 132 -50.67 6.07 25.57
CA ILE A 132 -51.41 5.15 24.69
C ILE A 132 -52.57 5.88 24.00
N GLU A 133 -53.38 6.67 24.73
CA GLU A 133 -54.47 7.45 24.13
C GLU A 133 -53.96 8.52 23.15
N ALA A 134 -52.82 9.16 23.45
CA ALA A 134 -52.18 10.08 22.53
C ALA A 134 -51.72 9.38 21.23
N LEU A 135 -51.17 8.16 21.32
CA LEU A 135 -50.78 7.35 20.15
C LEU A 135 -52.00 6.90 19.33
N LYS A 136 -53.07 6.46 19.98
CA LYS A 136 -54.35 6.13 19.31
C LYS A 136 -54.87 7.34 18.54
N LYS A 137 -54.87 8.53 19.16
CA LYS A 137 -55.30 9.78 18.50
C LYS A 137 -54.38 10.16 17.34
N LYS A 138 -53.06 10.04 17.52
CA LYS A 138 -52.04 10.37 16.50
C LYS A 138 -52.19 9.52 15.23
N TYR A 139 -52.47 8.22 15.39
CA TYR A 139 -52.53 7.25 14.29
C TYR A 139 -53.95 6.79 13.92
N ALA A 140 -55.01 7.41 14.46
CA ALA A 140 -56.41 7.03 14.26
C ALA A 140 -56.81 6.92 12.78
N ASN A 141 -56.27 7.81 11.93
CA ASN A 141 -56.56 7.88 10.49
C ASN A 141 -55.36 7.45 9.63
N ALA A 142 -54.33 6.84 10.22
CA ALA A 142 -53.15 6.41 9.49
C ALA A 142 -53.42 5.10 8.72
N THR A 143 -52.69 4.90 7.62
CA THR A 143 -52.66 3.63 6.89
C THR A 143 -51.28 2.98 7.04
N TRP A 144 -51.24 1.65 7.04
CA TRP A 144 -50.00 0.88 7.02
C TRP A 144 -49.63 0.55 5.58
N THR A 145 -48.51 1.08 5.11
CA THR A 145 -48.06 0.94 3.72
C THR A 145 -46.92 -0.07 3.60
N PRO A 146 -46.64 -0.57 2.38
CA PRO A 146 -45.43 -1.37 2.13
C PRO A 146 -44.13 -0.65 2.49
N ASP A 147 -44.09 0.69 2.35
CA ASP A 147 -42.94 1.49 2.75
C ASP A 147 -42.75 1.50 4.28
N ASP A 148 -43.83 1.59 5.06
CA ASP A 148 -43.76 1.49 6.53
C ASP A 148 -43.20 0.12 6.98
N GLU A 149 -43.64 -0.96 6.34
CA GLU A 149 -43.13 -2.31 6.61
C GLU A 149 -41.63 -2.42 6.26
N LYS A 150 -41.23 -1.85 5.12
CA LYS A 150 -39.82 -1.77 4.71
C LYS A 150 -38.98 -0.97 5.70
N GLN A 151 -39.41 0.23 6.08
CA GLN A 151 -38.73 1.09 7.04
C GLN A 151 -38.59 0.41 8.42
N LEU A 152 -39.63 -0.27 8.90
CA LEU A 152 -39.58 -0.99 10.18
C LEU A 152 -38.58 -2.15 10.14
N ASN A 153 -38.59 -2.93 9.06
CA ASN A 153 -37.67 -4.05 8.88
C ASN A 153 -36.23 -3.58 8.70
N ASP A 154 -36.01 -2.50 7.94
CA ASP A 154 -34.70 -1.87 7.77
C ASP A 154 -34.15 -1.33 9.09
N ALA A 155 -34.97 -0.59 9.86
CA ALA A 155 -34.56 -0.04 11.15
C ALA A 155 -34.22 -1.15 12.17
N ARG A 156 -35.04 -2.20 12.25
CA ARG A 156 -34.76 -3.38 13.08
C ARG A 156 -33.50 -4.11 12.66
N ARG A 157 -33.31 -4.32 11.35
CA ARG A 157 -32.09 -4.93 10.79
C ARG A 157 -30.85 -4.15 11.19
N ARG A 158 -30.87 -2.82 11.00
CA ARG A 158 -29.75 -1.93 11.38
C ARG A 158 -29.48 -2.00 12.88
N ILE A 159 -30.48 -1.85 13.74
CA ILE A 159 -30.28 -1.97 15.20
C ILE A 159 -29.67 -3.33 15.57
N GLY A 160 -30.16 -4.42 14.97
CA GLY A 160 -29.68 -5.78 15.22
C GLY A 160 -28.25 -6.05 14.71
N SER A 161 -27.83 -5.39 13.61
CA SER A 161 -26.47 -5.48 13.07
C SER A 161 -25.52 -4.40 13.60
N GLY A 162 -25.96 -3.59 14.57
CA GLY A 162 -25.20 -2.47 15.11
C GLY A 162 -24.00 -2.91 15.95
N VAL A 163 -22.79 -2.64 15.46
CA VAL A 163 -21.54 -2.92 16.18
C VAL A 163 -21.01 -1.65 16.84
N ARG A 164 -21.00 -1.60 18.18
CA ARG A 164 -20.47 -0.45 18.93
C ARG A 164 -18.94 -0.35 18.90
N ARG A 165 -18.25 -1.49 18.81
CA ARG A 165 -16.80 -1.61 18.74
C ARG A 165 -16.46 -2.64 17.68
N PRO A 166 -16.23 -2.22 16.42
CA PRO A 166 -15.87 -3.12 15.34
C PRO A 166 -14.62 -3.92 15.69
N ALA A 167 -14.59 -5.19 15.29
CA ALA A 167 -13.44 -6.05 15.50
C ALA A 167 -12.21 -5.55 14.73
N ASN A 168 -12.41 -5.02 13.53
CA ASN A 168 -11.38 -4.36 12.74
C ASN A 168 -11.83 -2.96 12.28
N PRO A 169 -11.46 -1.90 13.03
CA PRO A 169 -11.85 -0.53 12.68
C PRO A 169 -11.35 -0.04 11.32
N ALA A 170 -10.33 -0.65 10.73
CA ALA A 170 -9.75 -0.20 9.46
C ALA A 170 -10.60 -0.59 8.23
N ILE A 171 -11.50 -1.56 8.37
CA ILE A 171 -12.35 -2.13 7.31
C ILE A 171 -13.82 -2.27 7.77
N CYS A 172 -14.25 -1.45 8.73
CA CYS A 172 -15.58 -1.57 9.34
C CYS A 172 -16.66 -0.73 8.64
N GLU A 173 -16.31 0.03 7.63
CA GLU A 173 -17.25 0.72 6.74
C GLU A 173 -17.18 0.09 5.35
N LEU A 174 -18.33 -0.15 4.72
CA LEU A 174 -18.46 -0.81 3.43
C LEU A 174 -19.20 0.11 2.45
N ALA A 175 -18.63 0.29 1.26
CA ALA A 175 -19.33 0.84 0.11
C ALA A 175 -19.71 -0.32 -0.82
N VAL A 176 -21.01 -0.46 -1.10
CA VAL A 176 -21.53 -1.41 -2.09
C VAL A 176 -21.70 -0.65 -3.40
N CYS A 177 -21.19 -1.18 -4.49
CA CYS A 177 -21.24 -0.52 -5.80
C CYS A 177 -21.40 -1.53 -6.93
N ASN A 178 -21.95 -1.07 -8.05
CA ASN A 178 -21.92 -1.80 -9.31
C ASN A 178 -20.82 -1.22 -10.18
N ILE A 179 -19.88 -2.04 -10.62
CA ILE A 179 -18.80 -1.65 -11.52
C ILE A 179 -19.08 -2.25 -12.90
N THR A 180 -19.03 -1.41 -13.93
CA THR A 180 -19.18 -1.81 -15.33
C THR A 180 -17.85 -1.64 -16.06
N VAL A 181 -17.40 -2.71 -16.72
CA VAL A 181 -16.18 -2.69 -17.53
C VAL A 181 -16.55 -2.72 -19.01
N ALA A 182 -16.00 -1.77 -19.77
CA ALA A 182 -16.22 -1.71 -21.21
C ALA A 182 -15.65 -2.96 -21.93
N PRO A 183 -16.26 -3.44 -23.02
CA PRO A 183 -15.76 -4.60 -23.76
C PRO A 183 -14.33 -4.46 -24.30
N ASN A 184 -13.88 -3.23 -24.54
CA ASN A 184 -12.55 -2.91 -25.07
C ASN A 184 -11.55 -2.40 -24.00
N ALA A 185 -11.92 -2.41 -22.72
CA ALA A 185 -11.00 -1.98 -21.65
C ALA A 185 -9.80 -2.94 -21.59
N GLU A 186 -8.56 -2.44 -21.65
CA GLU A 186 -7.38 -3.32 -21.72
C GLU A 186 -7.33 -4.32 -20.53
N PRO A 187 -7.06 -5.61 -20.74
CA PRO A 187 -6.92 -6.56 -19.64
C PRO A 187 -5.76 -6.23 -18.68
N GLY A 188 -5.82 -6.77 -17.47
CA GLY A 188 -4.72 -6.73 -16.50
C GLY A 188 -4.97 -5.86 -15.27
N GLN A 189 -3.89 -5.64 -14.52
CA GLN A 189 -3.92 -4.96 -13.23
C GLN A 189 -4.22 -3.46 -13.38
N ARG A 190 -5.09 -2.95 -12.50
CA ARG A 190 -5.49 -1.55 -12.31
C ARG A 190 -5.44 -1.18 -10.84
N GLU A 191 -5.60 0.10 -10.56
CA GLU A 191 -5.81 0.61 -9.21
C GLU A 191 -7.20 1.23 -9.09
N LEU A 192 -7.91 0.87 -8.05
CA LEU A 192 -9.19 1.44 -7.65
C LEU A 192 -8.97 2.38 -6.45
N ARG A 193 -9.60 3.55 -6.49
CA ARG A 193 -9.67 4.50 -5.37
C ARG A 193 -11.12 4.97 -5.19
N LEU A 194 -11.51 5.21 -3.95
CA LEU A 194 -12.77 5.88 -3.62
C LEU A 194 -12.55 7.39 -3.55
N VAL A 195 -13.50 8.17 -4.06
CA VAL A 195 -13.48 9.64 -4.07
C VAL A 195 -14.67 10.17 -3.26
N THR A 196 -14.41 11.14 -2.40
CA THR A 196 -15.38 11.91 -1.63
C THR A 196 -15.16 13.39 -1.90
N ALA A 197 -16.09 14.26 -1.50
CA ALA A 197 -15.87 15.71 -1.51
C ALA A 197 -14.66 16.16 -0.64
N ALA A 198 -14.22 15.32 0.29
CA ALA A 198 -13.14 15.61 1.24
C ALA A 198 -11.79 14.97 0.86
N GLY A 199 -11.75 14.06 -0.11
CA GLY A 199 -10.53 13.36 -0.46
C GLY A 199 -10.70 12.12 -1.35
N ILE A 200 -9.58 11.57 -1.78
CA ILE A 200 -9.39 10.29 -2.47
C ILE A 200 -8.66 9.30 -1.55
N SER A 201 -9.01 8.01 -1.61
CA SER A 201 -8.41 6.96 -0.78
C SER A 201 -7.02 6.56 -1.29
N ASN A 202 -6.30 5.73 -0.53
CA ASN A 202 -5.19 4.94 -1.07
C ASN A 202 -5.67 4.03 -2.23
N PRO A 203 -4.77 3.65 -3.16
CA PRO A 203 -5.09 2.65 -4.18
C PRO A 203 -5.31 1.27 -3.57
N MET A 204 -6.16 0.49 -4.22
CA MET A 204 -6.28 -0.96 -4.07
C MET A 204 -6.21 -1.61 -5.44
N VAL A 205 -5.62 -2.80 -5.55
CA VAL A 205 -5.51 -3.50 -6.83
C VAL A 205 -6.89 -3.96 -7.33
N PHE A 206 -7.15 -3.78 -8.61
CA PHE A 206 -8.35 -4.23 -9.32
C PHE A 206 -7.96 -4.86 -10.66
N HIS A 207 -8.47 -6.04 -11.00
CA HIS A 207 -8.11 -6.71 -12.27
C HIS A 207 -9.23 -6.61 -13.32
N ILE A 208 -8.87 -6.23 -14.54
CA ILE A 208 -9.74 -6.41 -15.71
C ILE A 208 -9.46 -7.77 -16.33
N GLY A 209 -10.44 -8.67 -16.25
CA GLY A 209 -10.36 -10.05 -16.73
C GLY A 209 -11.09 -10.28 -18.06
N GLN A 210 -10.85 -11.45 -18.67
CA GLN A 210 -11.46 -11.84 -19.94
C GLN A 210 -12.34 -13.10 -19.86
N ALA A 211 -12.17 -13.91 -18.81
CA ALA A 211 -12.95 -15.13 -18.59
C ALA A 211 -14.21 -14.85 -17.74
N PRO A 212 -15.26 -15.69 -17.86
CA PRO A 212 -16.40 -15.68 -16.94
C PRO A 212 -15.97 -15.64 -15.47
N GLU A 213 -16.57 -14.73 -14.69
CA GLU A 213 -16.29 -14.61 -13.25
C GLU A 213 -17.38 -15.32 -12.43
N PHE A 214 -16.94 -16.06 -11.42
CA PHE A 214 -17.76 -16.73 -10.43
C PHE A 214 -17.34 -16.21 -9.07
N SER A 215 -18.29 -15.74 -8.28
CA SER A 215 -18.00 -15.15 -6.97
C SER A 215 -19.07 -15.55 -6.00
N GLU A 216 -18.68 -15.76 -4.76
CA GLU A 216 -19.65 -15.76 -3.69
C GLU A 216 -20.17 -14.35 -3.42
N PRO A 217 -21.40 -14.19 -2.93
CA PRO A 217 -21.88 -12.89 -2.51
C PRO A 217 -21.01 -12.34 -1.38
N ALA A 218 -20.51 -11.12 -1.57
CA ALA A 218 -19.77 -10.40 -0.54
C ALA A 218 -20.59 -10.26 0.75
N SER A 219 -19.95 -10.47 1.90
CA SER A 219 -20.62 -10.17 3.18
C SER A 219 -20.85 -8.67 3.30
N LYS A 220 -22.10 -8.29 3.56
CA LYS A 220 -22.55 -6.92 3.84
C LYS A 220 -22.82 -6.69 5.33
N ASN A 221 -22.35 -7.61 6.18
CA ASN A 221 -22.67 -7.60 7.60
C ASN A 221 -21.42 -7.37 8.46
N ILE A 222 -21.19 -6.12 8.83
CA ILE A 222 -20.08 -5.71 9.70
C ILE A 222 -20.13 -6.35 11.11
N ALA A 223 -21.28 -6.88 11.55
CA ALA A 223 -21.41 -7.60 12.82
C ALA A 223 -20.83 -9.02 12.81
N GLN A 224 -20.60 -9.57 11.62
CA GLN A 224 -19.95 -10.87 11.47
C GLN A 224 -18.42 -10.75 11.45
N GLN A 225 -17.88 -9.52 11.44
CA GLN A 225 -16.44 -9.32 11.53
C GLN A 225 -15.90 -9.82 12.86
N VAL A 226 -14.87 -10.64 12.81
CA VAL A 226 -14.26 -11.28 13.99
C VAL A 226 -12.80 -10.86 14.09
N SER A 227 -12.31 -10.58 15.30
CA SER A 227 -10.88 -10.36 15.51
C SER A 227 -10.16 -11.70 15.57
N ALA A 228 -8.99 -11.79 14.95
CA ALA A 228 -8.14 -12.97 14.99
C ALA A 228 -7.79 -13.39 16.44
N VAL A 229 -7.68 -12.44 17.36
CA VAL A 229 -7.37 -12.69 18.78
C VAL A 229 -8.57 -13.33 19.51
N SER A 230 -9.81 -13.05 19.09
CA SER A 230 -11.03 -13.56 19.73
C SER A 230 -11.23 -15.07 19.57
N ARG A 231 -10.52 -15.72 18.64
CA ARG A 231 -10.70 -17.15 18.30
C ARG A 231 -9.60 -18.10 18.76
N ILE A 232 -8.49 -17.63 19.35
CA ILE A 232 -7.54 -18.56 20.01
C ILE A 232 -8.28 -19.42 21.08
N ALA A 233 -9.44 -18.97 21.56
CA ALA A 233 -10.26 -19.70 22.52
C ALA A 233 -11.35 -20.64 21.94
N VAL A 234 -11.70 -20.60 20.63
CA VAL A 234 -12.86 -21.38 20.14
C VAL A 234 -12.70 -21.86 18.69
N PHE A 235 -12.06 -23.02 18.51
CA PHE A 235 -12.30 -23.92 17.36
C PHE A 235 -13.72 -24.48 17.45
N ARG A 236 -14.74 -23.67 17.12
CA ARG A 236 -16.09 -24.20 16.93
C ARG A 236 -16.19 -24.73 15.51
N ASN A 237 -16.37 -26.04 15.42
CA ASN A 237 -16.84 -26.80 14.26
C ASN A 237 -17.79 -25.96 13.38
N THR A 238 -17.24 -25.29 12.38
CA THR A 238 -18.05 -24.74 11.29
C THR A 238 -18.34 -25.90 10.34
N LYS A 239 -19.61 -26.06 9.96
CA LYS A 239 -19.95 -27.00 8.89
C LYS A 239 -19.07 -26.65 7.67
N PRO A 240 -18.49 -27.65 6.97
CA PRO A 240 -17.72 -27.39 5.77
C PRO A 240 -18.54 -26.55 4.81
N LYS A 241 -17.91 -25.52 4.27
CA LYS A 241 -18.55 -24.65 3.27
C LYS A 241 -18.91 -25.49 2.04
N PRO A 242 -20.11 -25.33 1.45
CA PRO A 242 -20.49 -26.06 0.25
C PRO A 242 -19.51 -25.81 -0.89
N THR A 243 -19.23 -26.83 -1.70
CA THR A 243 -18.41 -26.69 -2.90
C THR A 243 -19.21 -25.95 -3.99
N MET A 244 -18.62 -24.89 -4.56
CA MET A 244 -19.22 -24.15 -5.67
C MET A 244 -18.86 -24.80 -7.01
N SER A 245 -19.83 -25.05 -7.88
CA SER A 245 -19.57 -25.52 -9.25
C SER A 245 -19.28 -24.36 -10.19
N VAL A 246 -18.27 -24.51 -11.04
CA VAL A 246 -17.84 -23.51 -12.04
C VAL A 246 -17.59 -24.15 -13.40
N THR A 247 -17.71 -23.36 -14.46
CA THR A 247 -17.49 -23.80 -15.85
C THR A 247 -16.22 -23.18 -16.40
N LEU A 248 -15.34 -24.00 -17.00
CA LEU A 248 -14.08 -23.53 -17.55
C LEU A 248 -14.24 -22.89 -18.96
N PRO A 249 -13.44 -21.86 -19.30
CA PRO A 249 -12.50 -21.17 -18.42
C PRO A 249 -13.23 -20.30 -17.38
N ALA A 250 -12.66 -20.19 -16.18
CA ALA A 250 -13.26 -19.48 -15.06
C ALA A 250 -12.25 -18.53 -14.39
N VAL A 251 -12.75 -17.42 -13.86
CA VAL A 251 -12.11 -16.70 -12.76
C VAL A 251 -13.00 -16.86 -11.54
N VAL A 252 -12.49 -17.44 -10.46
CA VAL A 252 -13.22 -17.53 -9.19
C VAL A 252 -12.71 -16.46 -8.22
N ASN A 253 -13.62 -15.75 -7.55
CA ASN A 253 -13.29 -14.75 -6.55
C ASN A 253 -13.80 -15.19 -5.18
N GLY A 254 -12.96 -15.10 -4.15
CA GLY A 254 -13.39 -15.38 -2.78
C GLY A 254 -12.68 -14.55 -1.72
N GLN A 255 -13.11 -14.77 -0.48
CA GLN A 255 -12.51 -14.23 0.74
C GLN A 255 -12.39 -15.39 1.73
N ILE A 256 -11.22 -15.60 2.32
CA ILE A 256 -11.04 -16.63 3.35
C ILE A 256 -11.32 -16.02 4.72
N LEU A 257 -12.42 -16.40 5.37
CA LEU A 257 -12.67 -16.03 6.77
C LEU A 257 -11.97 -16.99 7.74
N PRO A 258 -11.88 -16.68 9.05
CA PRO A 258 -11.10 -17.50 9.97
C PRO A 258 -11.51 -18.97 10.02
N GLY A 259 -10.54 -19.87 9.82
CA GLY A 259 -10.74 -21.31 9.74
C GLY A 259 -11.41 -21.83 8.47
N GLU A 260 -11.76 -20.96 7.51
CA GLU A 260 -12.43 -21.37 6.28
C GLU A 260 -11.47 -21.99 5.26
N VAL A 261 -12.09 -22.82 4.42
CA VAL A 261 -11.49 -23.49 3.28
C VAL A 261 -12.53 -23.43 2.17
N ASP A 262 -12.16 -22.86 1.03
CA ASP A 262 -13.04 -22.74 -0.13
C ASP A 262 -12.73 -23.84 -1.14
N ARG A 263 -13.78 -24.43 -1.72
CA ARG A 263 -13.67 -25.49 -2.73
C ARG A 263 -14.50 -25.17 -3.95
N PHE A 264 -13.91 -25.35 -5.12
CA PHE A 264 -14.58 -25.16 -6.42
C PHE A 264 -14.48 -26.42 -7.25
N ARG A 265 -15.63 -26.89 -7.75
CA ARG A 265 -15.76 -28.07 -8.60
C ARG A 265 -15.90 -27.65 -10.06
N PHE A 266 -15.23 -28.35 -10.96
CA PHE A 266 -15.37 -28.17 -12.40
C PHE A 266 -15.21 -29.51 -13.13
N VAL A 267 -15.68 -29.55 -14.38
CA VAL A 267 -15.46 -30.67 -15.29
C VAL A 267 -14.27 -30.36 -16.19
N ALA A 268 -13.40 -31.34 -16.40
CA ALA A 268 -12.28 -31.25 -17.33
C ALA A 268 -12.18 -32.52 -18.19
N THR A 269 -11.56 -32.39 -19.35
CA THR A 269 -11.39 -33.50 -20.30
C THR A 269 -9.94 -33.97 -20.37
N LYS A 270 -9.73 -35.25 -20.66
CA LYS A 270 -8.41 -35.85 -20.83
C LYS A 270 -7.57 -35.06 -21.84
N GLY A 271 -6.32 -34.77 -21.48
CA GLY A 271 -5.36 -34.02 -22.29
C GLY A 271 -5.51 -32.50 -22.19
N GLN A 272 -6.54 -31.98 -21.51
CA GLN A 272 -6.69 -30.55 -21.27
C GLN A 272 -5.52 -30.03 -20.41
N LYS A 273 -4.93 -28.90 -20.81
CA LYS A 273 -3.74 -28.31 -20.15
C LYS A 273 -4.13 -27.12 -19.27
N LEU A 274 -4.51 -27.42 -18.04
CA LEU A 274 -5.00 -26.42 -17.09
C LEU A 274 -3.86 -25.57 -16.52
N VAL A 275 -4.11 -24.26 -16.45
CA VAL A 275 -3.41 -23.31 -15.60
C VAL A 275 -4.39 -22.87 -14.51
N ILE A 276 -3.97 -22.98 -13.26
CA ILE A 276 -4.71 -22.62 -12.05
C ILE A 276 -3.85 -21.62 -11.27
N ALA A 277 -4.06 -20.33 -11.51
CA ALA A 277 -3.20 -19.26 -10.99
C ALA A 277 -3.95 -18.38 -10.00
N VAL A 278 -3.43 -18.28 -8.77
CA VAL A 278 -3.98 -17.44 -7.71
C VAL A 278 -3.38 -16.03 -7.78
N ASN A 279 -4.19 -15.03 -7.46
CA ASN A 279 -3.76 -13.70 -7.04
C ASN A 279 -4.32 -13.45 -5.65
N ALA A 280 -3.45 -13.28 -4.65
CA ALA A 280 -3.82 -13.01 -3.26
C ALA A 280 -2.95 -11.88 -2.70
N GLN A 281 -1.65 -12.13 -2.47
CA GLN A 281 -0.70 -11.10 -2.11
C GLN A 281 -0.63 -10.01 -3.19
N GLN A 282 -0.72 -10.37 -4.48
CA GLN A 282 -0.75 -9.36 -5.54
C GLN A 282 -1.94 -8.39 -5.41
N LEU A 283 -3.07 -8.83 -4.84
CA LEU A 283 -4.25 -7.98 -4.63
C LEU A 283 -4.08 -7.06 -3.42
N ILE A 284 -3.55 -7.62 -2.33
CA ILE A 284 -3.31 -6.92 -1.07
C ILE A 284 -1.88 -7.24 -0.62
N PRO A 285 -0.89 -6.43 -1.04
CA PRO A 285 0.53 -6.72 -0.84
C PRO A 285 0.94 -6.96 0.59
N TYR A 286 0.47 -6.07 1.49
CA TYR A 286 0.78 -6.14 2.89
C TYR A 286 -0.41 -5.85 3.78
N ILE A 287 -0.48 -6.66 4.83
CA ILE A 287 -1.45 -6.62 5.92
C ILE A 287 -0.66 -6.37 7.21
N SER A 288 -0.90 -5.22 7.82
CA SER A 288 -0.08 -4.71 8.94
C SER A 288 -0.11 -5.56 10.21
N ASP A 289 -1.20 -6.26 10.46
CA ASP A 289 -1.50 -6.96 11.70
C ASP A 289 -1.69 -8.47 11.50
N ALA A 290 -1.12 -9.01 10.42
CA ALA A 290 -1.06 -10.43 10.13
C ALA A 290 0.42 -10.86 9.98
N VAL A 291 0.75 -12.11 10.31
CA VAL A 291 2.09 -12.70 10.09
C VAL A 291 1.92 -13.87 9.13
N PRO A 292 2.61 -13.93 7.98
CA PRO A 292 3.83 -13.17 7.61
C PRO A 292 3.62 -11.73 7.08
N GLY A 293 2.39 -11.23 7.08
CA GLY A 293 2.07 -9.88 6.61
C GLY A 293 1.28 -9.81 5.32
N TRP A 294 0.66 -10.91 4.89
CA TRP A 294 -0.25 -11.02 3.75
C TRP A 294 -1.09 -12.31 3.90
N PHE A 295 -2.01 -12.55 2.97
CA PHE A 295 -2.70 -13.83 2.83
C PHE A 295 -1.76 -14.87 2.20
N GLN A 296 -1.27 -15.82 3.02
CA GLN A 296 -0.38 -16.90 2.56
C GLN A 296 -1.25 -18.04 2.03
N ALA A 297 -1.66 -17.93 0.77
CA ALA A 297 -2.56 -18.87 0.13
C ALA A 297 -1.87 -20.22 -0.14
N THR A 298 -2.61 -21.32 0.05
CA THR A 298 -2.23 -22.65 -0.41
C THR A 298 -3.29 -23.16 -1.38
N LEU A 299 -2.88 -23.86 -2.43
CA LEU A 299 -3.75 -24.39 -3.46
C LEU A 299 -3.55 -25.90 -3.60
N SER A 300 -4.64 -26.68 -3.53
CA SER A 300 -4.65 -28.11 -3.87
C SER A 300 -5.60 -28.38 -5.03
N LEU A 301 -5.30 -29.40 -5.84
CA LEU A 301 -6.17 -29.98 -6.86
C LEU A 301 -6.48 -31.43 -6.50
N TYR A 302 -7.74 -31.82 -6.59
CA TYR A 302 -8.23 -33.17 -6.27
C TYR A 302 -9.01 -33.78 -7.45
N ASP A 303 -9.01 -35.11 -7.53
CA ASP A 303 -9.94 -35.85 -8.39
C ASP A 303 -11.33 -36.02 -7.75
N SER A 304 -12.25 -36.67 -8.48
CA SER A 304 -13.62 -36.94 -8.04
C SER A 304 -13.72 -37.86 -6.81
N GLN A 305 -12.66 -38.62 -6.49
CA GLN A 305 -12.58 -39.49 -5.31
C GLN A 305 -11.97 -38.78 -4.10
N GLY A 306 -11.57 -37.51 -4.25
CA GLY A 306 -10.93 -36.74 -3.20
C GLY A 306 -9.44 -37.04 -3.02
N LYS A 307 -8.80 -37.69 -4.00
CA LYS A 307 -7.34 -37.86 -4.00
C LYS A 307 -6.69 -36.56 -4.43
N GLU A 308 -5.71 -36.07 -3.65
CA GLU A 308 -4.91 -34.92 -4.04
C GLU A 308 -4.01 -35.29 -5.23
N LEU A 309 -4.09 -34.49 -6.28
CA LEU A 309 -3.35 -34.62 -7.53
C LEU A 309 -2.17 -33.65 -7.59
N ALA A 310 -2.30 -32.47 -6.98
CA ALA A 310 -1.26 -31.46 -6.88
C ALA A 310 -1.50 -30.53 -5.68
N TYR A 311 -0.41 -30.00 -5.13
CA TYR A 311 -0.40 -29.02 -4.04
C TYR A 311 0.72 -28.00 -4.29
N THR A 312 0.46 -26.73 -3.99
CA THR A 312 1.50 -25.69 -3.94
C THR A 312 1.07 -24.53 -3.04
N ASP A 313 2.01 -23.90 -2.35
CA ASP A 313 1.81 -22.73 -1.49
C ASP A 313 2.54 -21.47 -1.98
N ASP A 314 3.25 -21.60 -3.10
CA ASP A 314 3.89 -20.51 -3.81
C ASP A 314 3.97 -20.80 -5.32
N PHE A 315 4.48 -19.81 -6.06
CA PHE A 315 5.04 -20.00 -7.39
C PHE A 315 6.50 -19.54 -7.35
N ARG A 316 7.39 -20.48 -7.03
CA ARG A 316 8.85 -20.33 -6.85
C ARG A 316 9.22 -19.52 -5.61
N PHE A 317 8.87 -18.24 -5.63
CA PHE A 317 9.17 -17.28 -4.57
C PHE A 317 8.07 -16.23 -4.45
N ASN A 318 7.19 -16.17 -5.44
CA ASN A 318 5.97 -15.41 -5.34
C ASN A 318 5.03 -16.20 -4.42
N PRO A 319 4.56 -15.63 -3.30
CA PRO A 319 3.62 -16.29 -2.39
C PRO A 319 2.27 -16.66 -3.01
N ASP A 320 1.95 -16.16 -4.21
CA ASP A 320 0.73 -16.51 -4.92
C ASP A 320 0.90 -17.83 -5.71
N PRO A 321 0.19 -18.92 -5.32
CA PRO A 321 0.40 -20.24 -5.88
C PRO A 321 -0.11 -20.40 -7.33
N VAL A 322 0.59 -21.24 -8.10
CA VAL A 322 0.19 -21.61 -9.47
C VAL A 322 0.35 -23.12 -9.67
N ILE A 323 -0.74 -23.79 -10.03
CA ILE A 323 -0.72 -25.19 -10.50
C ILE A 323 -0.89 -25.20 -12.02
N TYR A 324 -0.05 -25.98 -12.69
CA TYR A 324 -0.27 -26.37 -14.07
C TYR A 324 -0.43 -27.89 -14.13
N TYR A 325 -1.46 -28.36 -14.84
CA TYR A 325 -1.87 -29.76 -14.79
C TYR A 325 -2.41 -30.24 -16.13
N GLU A 326 -1.87 -31.36 -16.63
CA GLU A 326 -2.42 -32.06 -17.78
C GLU A 326 -3.42 -33.12 -17.29
N VAL A 327 -4.67 -32.95 -17.68
CA VAL A 327 -5.80 -33.74 -17.16
C VAL A 327 -5.69 -35.19 -17.64
N PRO A 328 -5.60 -36.19 -16.73
CA PRO A 328 -5.33 -37.57 -17.13
C PRO A 328 -6.57 -38.34 -17.62
N ALA A 329 -7.76 -37.91 -17.20
CA ALA A 329 -9.03 -38.54 -17.54
C ALA A 329 -10.17 -37.52 -17.52
N ASP A 330 -11.20 -37.77 -18.33
CA ASP A 330 -12.45 -37.01 -18.28
C ASP A 330 -13.08 -37.16 -16.89
N GLY A 331 -13.61 -36.07 -16.34
CA GLY A 331 -14.36 -36.15 -15.10
C GLY A 331 -14.41 -34.86 -14.32
N GLU A 332 -14.88 -34.98 -13.10
CA GLU A 332 -14.93 -33.88 -12.14
C GLU A 332 -13.61 -33.77 -11.37
N TYR A 333 -13.21 -32.51 -11.16
CA TYR A 333 -12.05 -32.12 -10.37
C TYR A 333 -12.45 -31.04 -9.38
N VAL A 334 -11.70 -30.91 -8.30
CA VAL A 334 -11.93 -29.90 -7.27
C VAL A 334 -10.64 -29.17 -6.96
N ILE A 335 -10.67 -27.83 -6.95
CA ILE A 335 -9.60 -27.05 -6.32
C ILE A 335 -10.00 -26.64 -4.91
N GLU A 336 -9.01 -26.59 -4.02
CA GLU A 336 -9.14 -26.11 -2.64
C GLU A 336 -8.18 -24.93 -2.42
N ILE A 337 -8.67 -23.84 -1.83
CA ILE A 337 -7.86 -22.70 -1.39
C ILE A 337 -8.11 -22.38 0.08
N LYS A 338 -7.04 -22.05 0.80
CA LYS A 338 -7.07 -21.66 2.21
C LYS A 338 -5.84 -20.83 2.58
N ASP A 339 -5.86 -20.24 3.76
CA ASP A 339 -4.67 -19.69 4.40
C ASP A 339 -3.84 -20.81 5.05
N SER A 340 -2.53 -20.80 4.82
CA SER A 340 -1.59 -21.84 5.30
C SER A 340 -1.69 -22.15 6.79
N ILE A 341 -2.08 -21.16 7.60
CA ILE A 341 -2.26 -21.27 9.05
C ILE A 341 -3.66 -20.87 9.51
N TYR A 342 -4.65 -20.95 8.61
CA TYR A 342 -6.08 -20.82 8.89
C TYR A 342 -6.50 -19.49 9.55
N ARG A 343 -5.72 -18.40 9.36
CA ARG A 343 -6.00 -17.10 9.99
C ARG A 343 -7.35 -16.54 9.56
N GLY A 344 -7.49 -16.31 8.25
CA GLY A 344 -8.63 -15.72 7.57
C GLY A 344 -9.07 -14.33 8.07
N ARG A 345 -9.56 -13.49 7.17
CA ARG A 345 -10.19 -12.20 7.46
C ARG A 345 -10.87 -11.67 6.21
N GLU A 346 -11.73 -10.67 6.33
CA GLU A 346 -12.43 -10.09 5.18
C GLU A 346 -11.48 -9.50 4.12
N ASP A 347 -10.26 -9.09 4.49
CA ASP A 347 -9.22 -8.65 3.57
C ASP A 347 -8.28 -9.80 3.10
N PHE A 348 -8.62 -11.07 3.32
CA PHE A 348 -7.95 -12.23 2.71
C PHE A 348 -8.65 -12.56 1.39
N VAL A 349 -8.63 -11.58 0.49
CA VAL A 349 -9.27 -11.65 -0.82
C VAL A 349 -8.38 -12.39 -1.80
N TYR A 350 -8.98 -13.22 -2.65
CA TYR A 350 -8.27 -13.90 -3.73
C TYR A 350 -9.05 -13.88 -5.04
N ARG A 351 -8.30 -14.07 -6.13
CA ARG A 351 -8.79 -14.37 -7.47
C ARG A 351 -8.05 -15.60 -7.99
N ILE A 352 -8.74 -16.58 -8.59
CA ILE A 352 -8.08 -17.74 -9.21
C ILE A 352 -8.53 -17.84 -10.66
N THR A 353 -7.58 -17.82 -11.59
CA THR A 353 -7.85 -18.11 -13.01
C THR A 353 -7.68 -19.61 -13.25
N ILE A 354 -8.67 -20.25 -13.85
CA ILE A 354 -8.71 -21.70 -14.13
C ILE A 354 -9.04 -21.93 -15.61
N GLY A 355 -8.16 -22.61 -16.34
CA GLY A 355 -8.44 -23.06 -17.71
C GLY A 355 -7.19 -23.16 -18.59
N GLU A 356 -7.38 -23.36 -19.90
CA GLU A 356 -6.29 -23.42 -20.88
C GLU A 356 -5.82 -22.02 -21.32
N THR A 357 -5.42 -21.21 -20.35
CA THR A 357 -4.98 -19.82 -20.57
C THR A 357 -3.48 -19.76 -20.88
N PRO A 358 -3.03 -18.86 -21.79
CA PRO A 358 -1.60 -18.67 -22.04
C PRO A 358 -0.91 -18.16 -20.77
N PHE A 359 0.13 -18.84 -20.32
CA PHE A 359 0.85 -18.48 -19.10
C PHE A 359 2.36 -18.64 -19.30
N ILE A 360 3.09 -17.53 -19.24
CA ILE A 360 4.55 -17.47 -19.32
C ILE A 360 5.13 -17.84 -17.96
N THR A 361 5.92 -18.91 -17.91
CA THR A 361 6.64 -19.34 -16.71
C THR A 361 8.05 -18.78 -16.67
N SER A 362 8.72 -18.57 -17.80
CA SER A 362 10.01 -17.88 -17.85
C SER A 362 10.29 -17.32 -19.25
N ILE A 363 11.20 -16.35 -19.30
CA ILE A 363 11.72 -15.77 -20.53
C ILE A 363 13.24 -15.81 -20.55
N PHE A 364 13.83 -15.80 -21.74
CA PHE A 364 15.27 -15.61 -21.90
C PHE A 364 15.61 -15.03 -23.28
N PRO A 365 16.52 -14.06 -23.40
CA PRO A 365 17.19 -13.34 -22.32
C PRO A 365 16.22 -12.57 -21.40
N LEU A 366 16.67 -12.20 -20.20
CA LEU A 366 15.87 -11.37 -19.27
C LEU A 366 15.82 -9.90 -19.73
N GLY A 367 16.51 -9.58 -20.81
CA GLY A 367 15.98 -8.68 -21.82
C GLY A 367 16.97 -8.22 -22.88
N GLY A 368 16.87 -6.97 -23.35
CA GLY A 368 17.63 -6.45 -24.50
C GLY A 368 18.23 -5.04 -24.35
N PRO A 369 18.85 -4.50 -25.41
CA PRO A 369 19.40 -3.14 -25.42
C PRO A 369 18.35 -2.11 -25.86
N VAL A 370 18.54 -0.85 -25.43
CA VAL A 370 17.77 0.30 -25.95
C VAL A 370 17.92 0.38 -27.48
N GLY A 371 16.83 0.65 -28.19
CA GLY A 371 16.85 0.79 -29.65
C GLY A 371 16.96 -0.53 -30.44
N GLY A 372 17.34 -1.63 -29.79
CA GLY A 372 17.56 -2.93 -30.44
C GLY A 372 16.32 -3.83 -30.45
N LYS A 373 16.31 -4.77 -31.39
CA LYS A 373 15.33 -5.88 -31.40
C LYS A 373 15.93 -7.09 -30.72
N THR A 374 15.21 -7.65 -29.76
CA THR A 374 15.65 -8.83 -29.01
C THR A 374 14.66 -9.96 -29.18
N THR A 375 15.10 -11.08 -29.72
CA THR A 375 14.30 -12.31 -29.75
C THR A 375 14.35 -12.97 -28.38
N VAL A 376 13.18 -13.12 -27.78
CA VAL A 376 12.98 -13.65 -26.43
C VAL A 376 12.38 -15.03 -26.54
N GLU A 377 13.08 -16.05 -26.05
CA GLU A 377 12.54 -17.38 -25.81
C GLU A 377 11.48 -17.30 -24.69
N LEU A 378 10.35 -17.94 -24.91
CA LEU A 378 9.26 -18.08 -23.96
C LEU A 378 9.13 -19.53 -23.53
N LYS A 379 9.05 -19.77 -22.23
CA LYS A 379 8.56 -21.04 -21.65
C LYS A 379 7.24 -20.79 -20.95
N GLY A 380 6.36 -21.78 -20.98
CA GLY A 380 5.04 -21.64 -20.39
C GLY A 380 4.05 -22.68 -20.83
N TRP A 381 2.80 -22.44 -20.44
CA TRP A 381 1.66 -23.29 -20.73
C TRP A 381 0.72 -22.58 -21.70
N ASN A 382 0.13 -23.34 -22.62
CA ASN A 382 -0.83 -22.86 -23.62
C ASN A 382 -0.37 -21.65 -24.45
N LEU A 383 0.95 -21.45 -24.59
CA LEU A 383 1.51 -20.35 -25.34
C LEU A 383 1.26 -20.55 -26.85
N PRO A 384 0.93 -19.47 -27.59
CA PRO A 384 0.74 -19.55 -29.03
C PRO A 384 2.06 -19.61 -29.82
N ALA A 385 3.18 -19.24 -29.18
CA ALA A 385 4.52 -19.29 -29.73
C ALA A 385 5.56 -19.52 -28.62
N THR A 386 6.72 -20.05 -28.99
CA THR A 386 7.86 -20.29 -28.09
C THR A 386 8.86 -19.14 -28.08
N SER A 387 8.61 -18.08 -28.85
CA SER A 387 9.44 -16.87 -28.87
C SER A 387 8.62 -15.63 -29.24
N LEU A 388 9.09 -14.47 -28.80
CA LEU A 388 8.55 -13.15 -29.15
C LEU A 388 9.71 -12.18 -29.41
N THR A 389 9.56 -11.25 -30.34
CA THR A 389 10.52 -10.16 -30.52
C THR A 389 10.10 -8.95 -29.71
N MET A 390 10.93 -8.52 -28.75
CA MET A 390 10.80 -7.25 -28.07
C MET A 390 11.51 -6.16 -28.88
N ASP A 391 10.81 -5.07 -29.17
CA ASP A 391 11.36 -3.90 -29.85
C ASP A 391 11.73 -2.80 -28.85
N GLY A 392 13.03 -2.52 -28.74
CA GLY A 392 13.61 -1.50 -27.88
C GLY A 392 13.54 -0.08 -28.44
N ALA A 393 13.08 0.15 -29.68
CA ALA A 393 13.10 1.46 -30.35
C ALA A 393 12.41 2.58 -29.55
N ASN A 394 11.29 2.28 -28.91
CA ASN A 394 10.50 3.25 -28.14
C ASN A 394 10.59 3.00 -26.62
N LYS A 395 11.67 2.39 -26.16
CA LYS A 395 11.87 2.00 -24.77
C LYS A 395 13.03 2.78 -24.16
N THR A 396 12.80 3.38 -23.00
CA THR A 396 13.87 3.91 -22.16
C THR A 396 14.50 2.79 -21.34
N SER A 397 15.73 3.03 -20.85
CA SER A 397 16.36 2.14 -19.88
C SER A 397 15.44 1.91 -18.68
N GLY A 398 15.27 0.67 -18.26
CA GLY A 398 14.34 0.29 -17.18
C GLY A 398 13.65 -1.04 -17.44
N VAL A 399 12.70 -1.39 -16.58
CA VAL A 399 11.93 -2.64 -16.67
C VAL A 399 10.59 -2.38 -17.34
N HIS A 400 10.27 -3.17 -18.36
CA HIS A 400 9.04 -3.09 -19.14
C HIS A 400 8.26 -4.40 -19.05
N PRO A 401 6.92 -4.36 -18.99
CA PRO A 401 6.13 -5.58 -19.01
C PRO A 401 6.15 -6.22 -20.41
N LEU A 402 6.26 -7.54 -20.45
CA LEU A 402 6.14 -8.38 -21.65
C LEU A 402 5.00 -9.39 -21.45
N SER A 403 4.17 -9.56 -22.47
CA SER A 403 3.12 -10.58 -22.54
C SER A 403 2.95 -11.07 -23.98
N ILE A 404 2.25 -12.18 -24.16
CA ILE A 404 1.90 -12.73 -25.48
C ILE A 404 0.39 -12.94 -25.59
N ARG A 405 -0.16 -12.77 -26.80
CA ARG A 405 -1.60 -12.92 -27.08
C ARG A 405 -1.90 -14.21 -27.85
N LYS A 406 -2.89 -14.97 -27.40
CA LYS A 406 -3.49 -16.12 -28.10
C LYS A 406 -4.94 -15.77 -28.45
N GLY A 407 -5.16 -15.31 -29.68
CA GLY A 407 -6.45 -14.70 -30.06
C GLY A 407 -6.71 -13.45 -29.20
N SER A 408 -7.87 -13.41 -28.53
CA SER A 408 -8.19 -12.32 -27.60
C SER A 408 -7.51 -12.45 -26.23
N GLN A 409 -7.06 -13.64 -25.82
CA GLN A 409 -6.48 -13.88 -24.49
C GLN A 409 -5.07 -13.31 -24.38
N VAL A 410 -4.80 -12.58 -23.30
CA VAL A 410 -3.48 -12.09 -22.93
C VAL A 410 -2.87 -12.99 -21.85
N SER A 411 -1.58 -13.31 -21.96
CA SER A 411 -0.88 -14.01 -20.88
C SER A 411 -0.69 -13.15 -19.63
N ASN A 412 -0.20 -13.75 -18.54
CA ASN A 412 0.43 -12.98 -17.48
C ASN A 412 1.56 -12.09 -18.03
N PHE A 413 1.84 -11.00 -17.33
CA PHE A 413 2.94 -10.10 -17.63
C PHE A 413 4.20 -10.53 -16.89
N VAL A 414 5.34 -10.50 -17.58
CA VAL A 414 6.66 -10.75 -17.01
C VAL A 414 7.58 -9.54 -17.25
N PRO A 415 8.48 -9.21 -16.31
CA PRO A 415 9.40 -8.08 -16.47
C PRO A 415 10.49 -8.36 -17.50
N PHE A 416 10.78 -7.37 -18.34
CA PHE A 416 11.85 -7.38 -19.34
C PHE A 416 12.69 -6.12 -19.17
N ALA A 417 13.96 -6.27 -18.82
CA ALA A 417 14.84 -5.11 -18.64
C ALA A 417 15.35 -4.57 -20.00
N VAL A 418 15.60 -3.27 -20.06
CA VAL A 418 16.22 -2.58 -21.18
C VAL A 418 17.33 -1.70 -20.62
N ASP A 419 18.52 -1.72 -21.23
CA ASP A 419 19.68 -0.93 -20.79
C ASP A 419 20.49 -0.42 -22.00
N ASN A 420 21.38 0.54 -21.76
CA ASN A 420 22.19 1.20 -22.79
C ASN A 420 23.63 0.68 -22.87
N LEU A 421 24.07 -0.20 -21.96
CA LEU A 421 25.38 -0.83 -22.03
C LEU A 421 25.45 -1.88 -23.15
N PRO A 422 26.65 -2.17 -23.67
CA PRO A 422 26.88 -3.35 -24.49
C PRO A 422 26.42 -4.61 -23.77
N GLU A 423 25.85 -5.56 -24.49
CA GLU A 423 25.42 -6.82 -23.91
C GLU A 423 25.80 -8.05 -24.76
N CYS A 424 25.97 -9.18 -24.08
CA CYS A 424 26.24 -10.46 -24.71
C CYS A 424 25.47 -11.60 -24.00
N LEU A 425 25.43 -12.77 -24.64
CA LEU A 425 24.97 -14.00 -24.00
C LEU A 425 26.14 -14.67 -23.30
N ALA A 426 25.87 -15.27 -22.14
CA ALA A 426 26.81 -16.18 -21.50
C ALA A 426 27.02 -17.42 -22.41
N GLU A 427 28.28 -17.81 -22.60
CA GLU A 427 28.63 -19.07 -23.22
C GLU A 427 28.18 -20.23 -22.32
N LYS A 428 27.95 -21.41 -22.92
CA LYS A 428 27.60 -22.61 -22.13
C LYS A 428 28.74 -22.92 -21.17
N SER A 429 28.46 -22.87 -19.87
CA SER A 429 29.46 -23.16 -18.84
C SER A 429 30.02 -24.57 -19.01
N ARG A 430 31.35 -24.67 -18.95
CA ARG A 430 32.08 -25.94 -18.85
C ARG A 430 32.68 -26.15 -17.45
N GLY A 431 32.37 -25.27 -16.50
CA GLY A 431 32.89 -25.26 -15.13
C GLY A 431 34.37 -24.89 -15.01
N GLY A 432 34.76 -24.33 -13.85
CA GLY A 432 36.16 -24.10 -13.50
C GLY A 432 36.83 -22.86 -14.14
N LYS A 433 38.00 -22.47 -13.58
CA LYS A 433 38.76 -21.28 -13.98
C LYS A 433 39.25 -21.30 -15.43
N SER A 434 39.57 -22.49 -15.97
CA SER A 434 40.12 -22.69 -17.32
C SER A 434 39.12 -22.42 -18.45
N HIS A 435 37.83 -22.27 -18.13
CA HIS A 435 36.74 -22.02 -19.08
C HIS A 435 36.03 -20.69 -18.81
N ALA A 436 36.69 -19.76 -18.12
CA ALA A 436 36.12 -18.44 -17.87
C ALA A 436 35.92 -17.69 -19.20
N GLN A 437 34.68 -17.27 -19.48
CA GLN A 437 34.36 -16.48 -20.67
C GLN A 437 35.00 -15.10 -20.53
N ARG A 438 35.86 -14.73 -21.49
CA ARG A 438 36.49 -13.40 -21.50
C ARG A 438 35.49 -12.35 -21.95
N VAL A 439 35.40 -11.24 -21.22
CA VAL A 439 34.50 -10.10 -21.51
C VAL A 439 35.24 -8.77 -21.41
N THR A 440 34.77 -7.77 -22.15
CA THR A 440 35.30 -6.39 -22.14
C THR A 440 34.32 -5.48 -21.41
N LEU A 441 34.79 -4.76 -20.39
CA LEU A 441 33.95 -3.86 -19.60
C LEU A 441 33.78 -2.49 -20.27
N PRO A 442 32.63 -1.81 -20.10
CA PRO A 442 31.44 -2.25 -19.38
C PRO A 442 30.58 -3.23 -20.21
N ILE A 443 29.92 -4.19 -19.54
CA ILE A 443 29.12 -5.23 -20.20
C ILE A 443 27.92 -5.64 -19.36
N ILE A 444 26.83 -6.02 -20.03
CA ILE A 444 25.72 -6.81 -19.46
C ILE A 444 25.76 -8.20 -20.05
N ILE A 445 25.69 -9.22 -19.21
CA ILE A 445 25.73 -10.62 -19.61
C ILE A 445 24.37 -11.24 -19.29
N ASN A 446 23.67 -11.71 -20.31
CA ASN A 446 22.45 -12.51 -20.16
C ASN A 446 22.85 -13.99 -20.08
N GLY A 447 22.64 -14.63 -18.93
CA GLY A 447 23.03 -16.03 -18.73
C GLY A 447 21.97 -16.86 -18.00
N ARG A 448 22.23 -18.16 -17.87
CA ARG A 448 21.42 -19.12 -17.11
C ARG A 448 22.33 -20.03 -16.30
N ILE A 449 21.96 -20.32 -15.05
CA ILE A 449 22.53 -21.47 -14.32
C ILE A 449 21.81 -22.71 -14.84
N GLN A 450 22.46 -23.51 -15.68
CA GLN A 450 21.73 -24.49 -16.52
C GLN A 450 21.24 -25.71 -15.76
N LYS A 451 21.95 -26.10 -14.70
CA LYS A 451 21.68 -27.28 -13.88
C LYS A 451 22.14 -27.03 -12.44
N PRO A 452 21.69 -27.83 -11.47
CA PRO A 452 22.21 -27.80 -10.11
C PRO A 452 23.75 -27.85 -10.07
N ASP A 453 24.33 -27.16 -9.08
CA ASP A 453 25.77 -26.98 -8.87
C ASP A 453 26.55 -26.31 -10.01
N ASP A 454 25.87 -25.82 -11.06
CA ASP A 454 26.54 -25.09 -12.13
C ASP A 454 26.98 -23.68 -11.67
N SER A 455 28.08 -23.22 -12.25
CA SER A 455 28.60 -21.87 -12.05
C SER A 455 29.07 -21.30 -13.38
N SER A 456 28.78 -20.03 -13.63
CA SER A 456 29.37 -19.29 -14.75
C SER A 456 30.55 -18.47 -14.22
N VAL A 457 31.65 -18.46 -14.98
CA VAL A 457 32.85 -17.71 -14.63
C VAL A 457 33.19 -16.76 -15.77
N PHE A 458 33.39 -15.50 -15.45
CA PHE A 458 33.77 -14.46 -16.39
C PHE A 458 35.15 -13.93 -16.06
N CYS A 459 35.96 -13.67 -17.09
CA CYS A 459 37.30 -13.10 -16.95
C CYS A 459 37.35 -11.72 -17.61
N PHE A 460 37.92 -10.74 -16.92
CA PHE A 460 38.18 -9.41 -17.47
C PHE A 460 39.51 -8.86 -16.94
N ASP A 461 40.09 -7.91 -17.66
CA ASP A 461 41.31 -7.23 -17.24
C ASP A 461 40.95 -5.97 -16.45
N GLY A 462 41.67 -5.71 -15.36
CA GLY A 462 41.46 -4.55 -14.48
C GLY A 462 42.77 -3.88 -14.09
N LYS A 463 42.66 -2.65 -13.58
CA LYS A 463 43.77 -1.79 -13.15
C LYS A 463 43.78 -1.57 -11.64
N ALA A 464 44.96 -1.41 -11.06
CA ALA A 464 45.10 -1.05 -9.65
C ALA A 464 44.34 0.26 -9.35
N GLY A 465 43.52 0.25 -8.29
CA GLY A 465 42.68 1.39 -7.91
C GLY A 465 41.38 1.54 -8.72
N GLN A 466 41.15 0.72 -9.75
CA GLN A 466 39.89 0.75 -10.50
C GLN A 466 38.73 0.26 -9.64
N GLU A 467 37.63 1.01 -9.59
CA GLU A 467 36.38 0.55 -8.98
C GLU A 467 35.55 -0.24 -9.98
N ILE A 468 35.04 -1.40 -9.54
CA ILE A 468 34.13 -2.26 -10.28
C ILE A 468 32.84 -2.41 -9.50
N VAL A 469 31.71 -2.37 -10.22
CA VAL A 469 30.39 -2.77 -9.76
C VAL A 469 29.98 -4.01 -10.54
N ALA A 470 29.50 -5.02 -9.82
CA ALA A 470 28.81 -6.15 -10.42
C ALA A 470 27.41 -6.28 -9.80
N GLU A 471 26.37 -6.24 -10.63
CA GLU A 471 24.98 -6.31 -10.20
C GLU A 471 24.23 -7.39 -10.97
N VAL A 472 23.50 -8.24 -10.24
CA VAL A 472 22.59 -9.23 -10.79
C VAL A 472 21.16 -8.70 -10.77
N LEU A 473 20.49 -8.81 -11.93
CA LEU A 473 19.04 -8.74 -12.05
C LEU A 473 18.53 -10.14 -12.37
N ALA A 474 17.95 -10.82 -11.39
CA ALA A 474 17.31 -12.13 -11.54
C ALA A 474 15.98 -12.17 -10.79
N ARG A 475 15.98 -12.12 -9.46
CA ARG A 475 14.78 -12.08 -8.60
C ARG A 475 13.85 -10.94 -9.01
N ARG A 476 14.41 -9.74 -9.22
CA ARG A 476 13.69 -8.55 -9.69
C ARG A 476 13.10 -8.71 -11.10
N LEU A 477 13.54 -9.73 -11.85
CA LEU A 477 13.08 -10.08 -13.18
C LEU A 477 12.35 -11.44 -13.24
N ASN A 478 11.74 -11.88 -12.13
CA ASN A 478 10.97 -13.13 -12.01
C ASN A 478 11.76 -14.44 -12.21
N SER A 479 13.09 -14.39 -12.12
CA SER A 479 13.93 -15.59 -12.05
C SER A 479 13.97 -16.14 -10.61
N PRO A 480 13.92 -17.47 -10.40
CA PRO A 480 14.08 -18.06 -9.07
C PRO A 480 15.51 -18.07 -8.56
N LEU A 481 16.48 -17.65 -9.38
CA LEU A 481 17.89 -17.62 -9.01
C LEU A 481 18.06 -16.83 -7.70
N ASP A 482 18.69 -17.48 -6.74
CA ASP A 482 19.24 -16.88 -5.53
C ASP A 482 20.73 -16.67 -5.82
N SER A 483 21.05 -15.52 -6.40
CA SER A 483 22.38 -15.34 -6.98
C SER A 483 23.43 -15.19 -5.90
N VAL A 484 24.65 -15.66 -6.19
CA VAL A 484 25.83 -15.29 -5.42
C VAL A 484 26.97 -14.93 -6.34
N LEU A 485 27.59 -13.79 -6.07
CA LEU A 485 28.76 -13.29 -6.75
C LEU A 485 30.02 -13.46 -5.90
N LYS A 486 31.09 -13.92 -6.55
CA LYS A 486 32.45 -13.92 -5.98
C LYS A 486 33.41 -13.30 -6.97
N LEU A 487 34.04 -12.19 -6.61
CA LEU A 487 35.14 -11.61 -7.34
C LEU A 487 36.45 -12.16 -6.79
N ALA A 488 37.35 -12.62 -7.66
CA ALA A 488 38.66 -13.13 -7.30
C ALA A 488 39.75 -12.59 -8.23
N ASP A 489 40.99 -12.59 -7.74
CA ASP A 489 42.16 -12.28 -8.56
C ASP A 489 42.54 -13.45 -9.50
N ALA A 490 43.57 -13.27 -10.33
CA ALA A 490 44.05 -14.29 -11.26
C ALA A 490 44.47 -15.62 -10.59
N THR A 491 44.89 -15.61 -9.32
CA THR A 491 45.21 -16.82 -8.55
C THR A 491 43.95 -17.50 -7.99
N GLY A 492 42.84 -16.76 -7.98
CA GLY A 492 41.55 -17.15 -7.44
C GLY A 492 41.36 -16.81 -5.96
N ASN A 493 42.23 -15.96 -5.41
CA ASN A 493 42.02 -15.38 -4.09
C ASN A 493 40.82 -14.45 -4.14
N GLN A 494 39.86 -14.62 -3.23
CA GLN A 494 38.65 -13.82 -3.18
C GLN A 494 38.95 -12.37 -2.77
N ILE A 495 38.39 -11.43 -3.51
CA ILE A 495 38.47 -9.98 -3.28
C ILE A 495 37.16 -9.47 -2.69
N ALA A 496 36.03 -9.90 -3.26
CA ALA A 496 34.70 -9.51 -2.82
C ALA A 496 33.71 -10.66 -2.99
N PHE A 497 32.65 -10.64 -2.19
CA PHE A 497 31.58 -11.62 -2.21
C PHE A 497 30.26 -10.94 -1.80
N ASN A 498 29.18 -11.30 -2.46
CA ASN A 498 27.83 -10.90 -2.07
C ASN A 498 26.81 -11.91 -2.63
N ASP A 499 25.85 -12.32 -1.82
CA ASP A 499 24.69 -13.12 -2.18
C ASP A 499 23.43 -12.24 -2.29
N ASP A 500 23.15 -11.43 -1.28
CA ASP A 500 21.93 -10.61 -1.23
C ASP A 500 22.17 -9.11 -1.22
N ASN A 501 21.30 -8.35 -1.88
CA ASN A 501 21.24 -6.90 -1.80
C ASN A 501 19.80 -6.37 -1.74
N THR A 502 19.50 -5.64 -0.66
CA THR A 502 18.18 -5.03 -0.47
C THR A 502 17.97 -3.85 -1.42
N ASP A 503 16.96 -3.96 -2.28
CA ASP A 503 16.50 -2.88 -3.16
C ASP A 503 15.16 -2.33 -2.66
N LYS A 504 15.20 -1.18 -1.98
CA LYS A 504 13.99 -0.49 -1.48
C LYS A 504 13.04 -0.03 -2.60
N GLY A 505 13.50 -0.04 -3.86
CA GLY A 505 12.66 0.20 -5.03
C GLY A 505 11.80 -0.98 -5.43
N ALA A 506 12.13 -2.19 -4.97
CA ALA A 506 11.43 -3.45 -5.23
C ALA A 506 10.48 -3.80 -4.06
N GLY A 507 9.57 -2.89 -3.72
CA GLY A 507 8.74 -2.99 -2.51
C GLY A 507 7.73 -4.13 -2.44
N LEU A 508 7.70 -5.05 -3.41
CA LEU A 508 6.92 -6.31 -3.35
C LEU A 508 7.84 -7.53 -3.16
N THR A 509 9.15 -7.37 -3.26
CA THR A 509 10.13 -8.42 -3.05
C THR A 509 10.51 -8.45 -1.58
N THR A 510 10.10 -9.48 -0.85
CA THR A 510 10.45 -9.66 0.56
C THR A 510 11.74 -10.48 0.75
N HIS A 511 12.13 -11.27 -0.25
CA HIS A 511 13.37 -12.05 -0.28
C HIS A 511 14.32 -11.52 -1.36
N HIS A 512 15.23 -10.62 -0.98
CA HIS A 512 16.11 -9.89 -1.89
C HIS A 512 17.32 -10.71 -2.37
N ALA A 513 17.08 -11.72 -3.21
CA ALA A 513 18.06 -12.71 -3.66
C ALA A 513 18.95 -12.29 -4.87
N ASP A 514 19.02 -10.99 -5.14
CA ASP A 514 19.84 -10.44 -6.22
C ASP A 514 21.14 -9.88 -5.63
N SER A 515 22.28 -10.36 -6.11
CA SER A 515 23.59 -9.90 -5.63
C SER A 515 23.97 -8.54 -6.22
N TYR A 516 24.63 -7.73 -5.41
CA TYR A 516 25.29 -6.49 -5.79
C TYR A 516 26.61 -6.37 -5.03
N LEU A 517 27.73 -6.23 -5.75
CA LEU A 517 29.02 -5.99 -5.13
C LEU A 517 29.72 -4.77 -5.75
N THR A 518 30.52 -4.11 -4.91
CA THR A 518 31.49 -3.10 -5.33
C THR A 518 32.87 -3.49 -4.82
N ALA A 519 33.91 -3.24 -5.61
CA ALA A 519 35.28 -3.54 -5.23
C ALA A 519 36.28 -2.59 -5.89
N THR A 520 37.27 -2.16 -5.12
CA THR A 520 38.49 -1.53 -5.67
C THR A 520 39.50 -2.62 -5.98
N LEU A 521 39.95 -2.69 -7.23
CA LEU A 521 40.89 -3.70 -7.68
C LEU A 521 42.30 -3.41 -7.14
N PRO A 522 42.98 -4.38 -6.48
CA PRO A 522 44.23 -4.12 -5.77
C PRO A 522 45.47 -4.02 -6.68
N LYS A 523 45.42 -4.59 -7.89
CA LYS A 523 46.56 -4.65 -8.82
C LYS A 523 46.12 -4.64 -10.27
N ASP A 524 47.05 -4.39 -11.18
CA ASP A 524 46.84 -4.65 -12.60
C ASP A 524 46.75 -6.17 -12.85
N GLY A 525 45.87 -6.58 -13.75
CA GLY A 525 45.83 -7.96 -14.25
C GLY A 525 44.43 -8.51 -14.49
N ALA A 526 44.35 -9.83 -14.67
CA ALA A 526 43.11 -10.53 -14.88
C ALA A 526 42.35 -10.79 -13.56
N TYR A 527 41.03 -10.67 -13.62
CA TYR A 527 40.10 -10.92 -12.54
C TYR A 527 39.03 -11.92 -12.98
N LEU A 528 38.54 -12.70 -12.02
CA LEU A 528 37.54 -13.74 -12.22
C LEU A 528 36.28 -13.40 -11.42
N LEU A 529 35.15 -13.28 -12.09
CA LEU A 529 33.84 -13.13 -11.45
C LEU A 529 33.03 -14.40 -11.62
N TYR A 530 32.68 -15.01 -10.50
CA TYR A 530 31.85 -16.21 -10.45
C TYR A 530 30.42 -15.81 -10.13
N ILE A 531 29.47 -16.44 -10.82
CA ILE A 531 28.05 -16.43 -10.46
C ILE A 531 27.53 -17.86 -10.37
N ARG A 532 26.78 -18.15 -9.31
CA ARG A 532 26.07 -19.42 -9.11
C ARG A 532 24.79 -19.16 -8.31
N ASP A 533 24.01 -20.22 -8.09
CA ASP A 533 22.91 -20.21 -7.15
C ASP A 533 23.40 -20.55 -5.72
N THR A 534 22.94 -19.78 -4.72
CA THR A 534 23.27 -19.98 -3.30
C THR A 534 22.77 -21.32 -2.78
N GLN A 535 21.61 -21.77 -3.28
CA GLN A 535 20.97 -23.04 -2.92
C GLN A 535 21.39 -24.20 -3.82
N HIS A 536 22.41 -24.00 -4.67
CA HIS A 536 22.94 -25.02 -5.59
C HIS A 536 21.93 -25.49 -6.65
N LYS A 537 20.88 -24.71 -6.92
CA LYS A 537 19.87 -25.04 -7.94
C LYS A 537 20.28 -24.55 -9.33
N GLY A 538 19.53 -24.96 -10.34
CA GLY A 538 19.68 -24.51 -11.73
C GLY A 538 18.62 -25.12 -12.64
N GLY A 539 18.44 -24.53 -13.81
CA GLY A 539 17.39 -24.90 -14.76
C GLY A 539 17.12 -23.82 -15.81
N PRO A 540 16.26 -24.09 -16.80
CA PRO A 540 15.94 -23.14 -17.88
C PRO A 540 15.33 -21.82 -17.40
N GLU A 541 14.74 -21.79 -16.20
CA GLU A 541 14.17 -20.62 -15.56
C GLU A 541 15.18 -19.78 -14.76
N TYR A 542 16.37 -20.30 -14.45
CA TYR A 542 17.42 -19.63 -13.65
C TYR A 542 18.22 -18.63 -14.48
N GLY A 543 17.51 -17.77 -15.21
CA GLY A 543 18.09 -16.68 -15.98
C GLY A 543 18.65 -15.60 -15.07
N TYR A 544 19.69 -14.91 -15.53
CA TYR A 544 20.21 -13.71 -14.88
C TYR A 544 20.64 -12.68 -15.92
N ARG A 545 20.64 -11.43 -15.47
CA ARG A 545 21.36 -10.34 -16.11
C ARG A 545 22.43 -9.81 -15.18
N LEU A 546 23.69 -10.02 -15.57
CA LEU A 546 24.85 -9.60 -14.80
C LEU A 546 25.47 -8.37 -15.46
N ARG A 547 25.35 -7.21 -14.82
CA ARG A 547 26.11 -6.01 -15.20
C ARG A 547 27.49 -6.08 -14.57
N ILE A 548 28.54 -5.80 -15.34
CA ILE A 548 29.90 -5.57 -14.83
C ILE A 548 30.40 -4.26 -15.44
N SER A 549 30.67 -3.24 -14.63
CA SER A 549 31.08 -1.92 -15.10
C SER A 549 31.88 -1.15 -14.05
N ALA A 550 32.43 0.01 -14.42
CA ALA A 550 32.70 1.05 -13.43
C ALA A 550 31.37 1.48 -12.74
N PRO A 551 31.41 2.15 -11.58
CA PRO A 551 30.22 2.74 -10.99
C PRO A 551 29.46 3.60 -11.98
N ARG A 552 28.13 3.47 -12.02
CA ARG A 552 27.21 4.34 -12.75
C ARG A 552 26.37 5.12 -11.74
N PRO A 553 26.91 6.20 -11.11
CA PRO A 553 26.17 6.97 -10.13
C PRO A 553 24.82 7.42 -10.68
N ASP A 554 23.74 7.04 -10.00
CA ASP A 554 22.37 7.29 -10.44
C ASP A 554 21.42 7.30 -9.23
N PHE A 555 20.15 7.65 -9.44
CA PHE A 555 19.11 7.55 -8.43
C PHE A 555 17.75 7.18 -9.02
N ALA A 556 16.91 6.55 -8.21
CA ALA A 556 15.47 6.45 -8.46
C ALA A 556 14.68 7.15 -7.35
N LEU A 557 13.47 7.61 -7.66
CA LEU A 557 12.64 8.34 -6.72
C LEU A 557 11.33 7.60 -6.40
N ARG A 558 10.87 7.74 -5.16
CA ARG A 558 9.52 7.35 -4.71
C ARG A 558 8.84 8.52 -4.02
N VAL A 559 7.58 8.78 -4.31
CA VAL A 559 6.78 9.80 -3.61
C VAL A 559 5.64 9.16 -2.83
N VAL A 560 5.55 9.47 -1.53
CA VAL A 560 4.59 8.89 -0.59
C VAL A 560 3.81 9.98 0.15
N PRO A 561 2.48 9.84 0.32
CA PRO A 561 1.62 8.81 -0.28
C PRO A 561 1.29 9.12 -1.75
N SER A 562 0.82 8.11 -2.49
CA SER A 562 0.32 8.27 -3.87
C SER A 562 -1.09 8.91 -3.98
N SER A 563 -1.70 9.26 -2.85
CA SER A 563 -3.01 9.92 -2.77
C SER A 563 -2.92 11.08 -1.77
N LEU A 564 -3.03 12.31 -2.25
CA LEU A 564 -2.92 13.53 -1.46
C LEU A 564 -4.29 14.24 -1.38
N ASN A 565 -4.71 14.56 -0.16
CA ASN A 565 -6.00 15.21 0.10
C ASN A 565 -5.75 16.62 0.66
N ALA A 566 -6.09 17.62 -0.12
CA ALA A 566 -5.79 19.02 0.18
C ALA A 566 -7.05 19.89 0.22
N ARG A 567 -6.91 21.04 0.90
CA ARG A 567 -7.89 22.12 0.84
C ARG A 567 -7.42 23.19 -0.13
N THR A 568 -8.35 23.96 -0.67
CA THR A 568 -8.04 25.14 -1.50
C THR A 568 -7.08 26.11 -0.80
N GLY A 569 -6.05 26.54 -1.52
CA GLY A 569 -5.07 27.54 -1.07
C GLY A 569 -4.14 27.14 0.08
N ASN A 570 -4.23 25.88 0.54
CA ASN A 570 -3.35 25.32 1.56
C ASN A 570 -2.17 24.57 0.92
N SER A 571 -1.33 23.98 1.77
CA SER A 571 -0.38 22.98 1.32
C SER A 571 -0.73 21.58 1.83
N VAL A 572 -0.25 20.54 1.14
CA VAL A 572 -0.36 19.13 1.56
C VAL A 572 1.03 18.49 1.60
N PRO A 573 1.41 17.80 2.69
CA PRO A 573 2.74 17.22 2.81
C PRO A 573 2.85 15.89 2.05
N ALA A 574 4.05 15.63 1.53
CA ALA A 574 4.46 14.33 1.01
C ALA A 574 5.95 14.10 1.33
N THR A 575 6.40 12.86 1.22
CA THR A 575 7.83 12.49 1.35
C THR A 575 8.33 11.97 0.01
N VAL A 576 9.46 12.50 -0.45
CA VAL A 576 10.17 11.98 -1.61
C VAL A 576 11.40 11.23 -1.12
N TYR A 577 11.49 9.94 -1.44
CA TYR A 577 12.62 9.08 -1.15
C TYR A 577 13.55 9.00 -2.36
N ALA A 578 14.86 9.06 -2.11
CA ALA A 578 15.92 8.81 -3.07
C ALA A 578 16.53 7.42 -2.82
N LEU A 579 16.47 6.59 -3.85
CA LEU A 579 17.12 5.30 -3.97
C LEU A 579 18.43 5.52 -4.73
N ARG A 580 19.49 5.82 -3.99
CA ARG A 580 20.83 6.13 -4.52
C ARG A 580 21.53 4.88 -5.01
N LYS A 581 22.15 4.94 -6.18
CA LYS A 581 22.81 3.79 -6.85
C LYS A 581 24.28 4.07 -7.09
N ASP A 582 25.10 3.03 -7.06
CA ASP A 582 26.52 3.04 -7.43
C ASP A 582 27.31 4.21 -6.84
N GLY A 583 27.11 4.50 -5.54
CA GLY A 583 27.84 5.56 -4.83
C GLY A 583 27.35 6.99 -5.08
N PHE A 584 26.24 7.19 -5.80
CA PHE A 584 25.68 8.54 -6.02
C PHE A 584 25.22 9.20 -4.72
N ASN A 585 25.93 10.23 -4.29
CA ASN A 585 25.68 10.92 -3.03
C ASN A 585 25.31 12.38 -3.17
N ASP A 586 25.22 12.91 -4.40
CA ASP A 586 25.00 14.33 -4.64
C ASP A 586 23.56 14.78 -4.36
N PRO A 587 23.33 16.10 -4.23
CA PRO A 587 21.99 16.64 -4.05
C PRO A 587 21.08 16.38 -5.27
N ILE A 588 19.78 16.18 -5.02
CA ILE A 588 18.77 15.97 -6.07
C ILE A 588 17.71 17.07 -5.95
N SER A 589 17.57 17.90 -6.99
CA SER A 589 16.51 18.92 -7.08
C SER A 589 15.18 18.27 -7.46
N ILE A 590 14.10 18.57 -6.75
CA ILE A 590 12.77 18.02 -7.00
C ILE A 590 11.86 19.11 -7.56
N GLN A 591 11.14 18.80 -8.64
CA GLN A 591 10.19 19.72 -9.25
C GLN A 591 8.92 19.02 -9.75
N LEU A 592 7.86 19.81 -9.93
CA LEU A 592 6.66 19.39 -10.63
C LEU A 592 6.91 19.38 -12.14
N LYS A 593 6.44 18.33 -12.80
CA LYS A 593 6.41 18.22 -14.26
C LYS A 593 4.99 18.39 -14.76
N ASP A 594 4.79 19.29 -15.72
CA ASP A 594 3.52 19.51 -16.44
C ASP A 594 2.29 19.64 -15.52
N ALA A 595 2.46 20.28 -14.35
CA ALA A 595 1.41 20.32 -13.34
C ALA A 595 0.21 21.17 -13.79
N PRO A 596 -1.03 20.74 -13.49
CA PRO A 596 -2.22 21.54 -13.75
C PRO A 596 -2.16 22.92 -13.06
N PRO A 597 -2.84 23.94 -13.61
CA PRO A 597 -2.80 25.29 -13.08
C PRO A 597 -3.13 25.38 -11.58
N GLY A 598 -2.30 26.10 -10.84
CA GLY A 598 -2.49 26.41 -9.42
C GLY A 598 -1.78 25.46 -8.45
N PHE A 599 -1.25 24.32 -8.91
CA PHE A 599 -0.32 23.52 -8.11
C PHE A 599 1.09 24.10 -8.16
N LYS A 600 1.77 24.16 -7.00
CA LYS A 600 3.15 24.64 -6.93
C LYS A 600 3.96 23.82 -5.94
N LEU A 601 5.22 23.63 -6.26
CA LEU A 601 6.23 23.06 -5.39
C LEU A 601 7.36 24.08 -5.31
N ASP A 602 7.66 24.56 -4.11
CA ASP A 602 8.82 25.44 -3.89
C ASP A 602 10.12 24.67 -4.19
N LYS A 603 11.24 25.39 -4.35
CA LYS A 603 12.53 24.73 -4.63
C LYS A 603 12.88 23.76 -3.49
N VAL A 604 12.77 22.47 -3.76
CA VAL A 604 13.12 21.40 -2.84
C VAL A 604 14.35 20.68 -3.38
N VAL A 605 15.29 20.42 -2.49
CA VAL A 605 16.46 19.57 -2.76
C VAL A 605 16.49 18.46 -1.73
N ILE A 606 16.68 17.20 -2.17
CA ILE A 606 17.15 16.12 -1.31
C ILE A 606 18.64 16.36 -1.10
N PRO A 607 19.11 16.70 0.12
CA PRO A 607 20.51 16.97 0.35
C PRO A 607 21.43 15.80 -0.04
N ALA A 608 22.70 16.12 -0.25
CA ALA A 608 23.73 15.10 -0.41
C ALA A 608 23.72 14.14 0.78
N ASN A 609 23.99 12.85 0.52
CA ASN A 609 24.03 11.78 1.53
C ASN A 609 22.72 11.53 2.30
N THR A 610 21.59 12.10 1.89
CA THR A 610 20.27 11.79 2.47
C THR A 610 19.39 11.05 1.48
N ASN A 611 18.55 10.15 2.00
CA ASN A 611 17.71 9.26 1.19
C ASN A 611 16.24 9.70 1.14
N GLN A 612 15.90 10.85 1.72
CA GLN A 612 14.56 11.39 1.65
C GLN A 612 14.52 12.89 1.96
N VAL A 613 13.42 13.52 1.55
CA VAL A 613 13.05 14.87 1.94
C VAL A 613 11.53 14.97 2.10
N LYS A 614 11.08 15.77 3.06
CA LYS A 614 9.67 16.16 3.16
C LYS A 614 9.42 17.38 2.28
N ILE A 615 8.29 17.37 1.60
CA ILE A 615 7.83 18.44 0.72
C ILE A 615 6.44 18.89 1.13
N THR A 616 6.08 20.10 0.74
CA THR A 616 4.68 20.56 0.77
C THR A 616 4.27 21.00 -0.63
N LEU A 617 3.21 20.38 -1.16
CA LEU A 617 2.59 20.78 -2.41
C LEU A 617 1.54 21.86 -2.11
N ALA A 618 1.74 23.06 -2.64
CA ALA A 618 0.73 24.12 -2.59
C ALA A 618 -0.36 23.86 -3.64
N THR A 619 -1.61 24.14 -3.29
CA THR A 619 -2.78 23.82 -4.11
C THR A 619 -3.50 25.05 -4.65
N PRO A 620 -4.32 24.90 -5.71
CA PRO A 620 -5.12 25.98 -6.26
C PRO A 620 -6.06 26.63 -5.23
N LEU A 621 -6.39 27.90 -5.43
CA LEU A 621 -7.34 28.66 -4.60
C LEU A 621 -8.81 28.26 -4.84
N ALA A 622 -9.09 27.62 -5.96
CA ALA A 622 -10.41 27.13 -6.32
C ALA A 622 -10.50 25.61 -6.12
N PRO A 623 -11.64 25.08 -5.66
CA PRO A 623 -11.81 23.64 -5.53
C PRO A 623 -11.87 23.01 -6.91
N ARG A 624 -11.58 21.70 -6.98
CA ARG A 624 -11.69 20.91 -8.20
C ARG A 624 -12.80 19.88 -8.04
N SER A 625 -13.56 19.63 -9.10
CA SER A 625 -14.58 18.59 -9.13
C SER A 625 -13.97 17.20 -9.24
N GLU A 626 -12.85 17.08 -9.96
CA GLU A 626 -12.13 15.82 -10.17
C GLU A 626 -10.70 15.87 -9.58
N PRO A 627 -10.17 14.71 -9.16
CA PRO A 627 -8.75 14.56 -8.83
C PRO A 627 -7.83 15.10 -9.94
N ALA A 628 -6.64 15.54 -9.54
CA ALA A 628 -5.57 15.91 -10.45
C ALA A 628 -4.42 14.90 -10.33
N THR A 629 -4.08 14.26 -11.45
CA THR A 629 -2.86 13.47 -11.57
C THR A 629 -1.65 14.39 -11.68
N LEU A 630 -0.65 14.19 -10.83
CA LEU A 630 0.60 14.97 -10.84
C LEU A 630 1.81 14.09 -11.15
N GLN A 631 2.85 14.71 -11.70
CA GLN A 631 4.17 14.09 -11.87
C GLN A 631 5.24 14.94 -11.18
N LEU A 632 6.15 14.26 -10.48
CA LEU A 632 7.36 14.86 -9.92
C LEU A 632 8.56 14.29 -10.66
N GLU A 633 9.59 15.11 -10.82
CA GLU A 633 10.89 14.66 -11.33
C GLU A 633 12.02 15.15 -10.43
N GLY A 634 13.06 14.34 -10.36
CA GLY A 634 14.33 14.67 -9.74
C GLY A 634 15.38 14.99 -10.79
N ARG A 635 16.21 15.98 -10.51
CA ARG A 635 17.31 16.41 -11.37
C ARG A 635 18.60 16.44 -10.56
N ALA A 636 19.67 15.87 -11.10
CA ALA A 636 20.99 15.97 -10.51
C ALA A 636 22.06 16.01 -11.59
N THR A 637 23.28 16.39 -11.20
CA THR A 637 24.44 16.36 -12.10
C THR A 637 25.25 15.10 -11.82
N VAL A 638 25.58 14.34 -12.86
CA VAL A 638 26.47 13.18 -12.81
C VAL A 638 27.49 13.33 -13.93
N ASN A 639 28.79 13.23 -13.60
CA ASN A 639 29.89 13.36 -14.57
C ASN A 639 29.81 14.61 -15.46
N GLY A 640 29.32 15.73 -14.90
CA GLY A 640 29.13 17.00 -15.62
C GLY A 640 27.87 17.10 -16.49
N GLY A 641 27.08 16.04 -16.62
CA GLY A 641 25.78 16.04 -17.32
C GLY A 641 24.59 16.04 -16.36
N GLU A 642 23.46 16.64 -16.78
CA GLU A 642 22.20 16.55 -16.03
C GLU A 642 21.52 15.19 -16.30
N ILE A 643 21.10 14.51 -15.24
CA ILE A 643 20.21 13.36 -15.30
C ILE A 643 18.85 13.72 -14.68
N VAL A 644 17.78 13.19 -15.27
CA VAL A 644 16.40 13.48 -14.87
C VAL A 644 15.62 12.17 -14.72
N HIS A 645 15.00 11.98 -13.55
CA HIS A 645 14.18 10.79 -13.27
C HIS A 645 12.82 11.17 -12.71
N ALA A 646 11.77 10.59 -13.28
CA ALA A 646 10.43 10.70 -12.72
C ALA A 646 10.36 10.00 -11.36
N ALA A 647 9.64 10.61 -10.40
CA ALA A 647 9.31 9.96 -9.15
C ALA A 647 8.14 9.02 -9.33
N VAL A 648 8.35 7.76 -8.94
CA VAL A 648 7.29 6.75 -8.97
C VAL A 648 6.40 6.95 -7.73
N PRO A 649 5.08 7.17 -7.90
CA PRO A 649 4.16 7.23 -6.76
C PRO A 649 4.23 5.93 -5.95
N ALA A 650 4.05 6.00 -4.64
CA ALA A 650 4.10 4.82 -3.79
C ALA A 650 3.27 4.95 -2.52
N GLN A 651 2.94 3.81 -1.94
CA GLN A 651 2.46 3.68 -0.57
C GLN A 651 3.60 3.20 0.33
N ASP A 652 3.68 3.75 1.53
CA ASP A 652 4.54 3.23 2.59
C ASP A 652 3.73 2.24 3.44
N MET A 653 3.84 0.95 3.09
CA MET A 653 3.03 -0.13 3.64
C MET A 653 3.81 -0.92 4.69
N MET A 654 3.14 -1.28 5.78
CA MET A 654 3.73 -2.09 6.85
C MET A 654 3.37 -3.57 6.66
N GLN A 655 4.39 -4.42 6.62
CA GLN A 655 4.31 -5.87 6.75
C GLN A 655 4.50 -6.25 8.21
N ALA A 656 3.55 -7.03 8.77
CA ALA A 656 3.68 -7.73 10.05
C ALA A 656 4.31 -6.89 11.19
N PHE A 657 3.54 -5.94 11.73
CA PHE A 657 3.85 -5.11 12.90
C PHE A 657 5.03 -4.12 12.80
N GLU A 658 5.99 -4.27 11.89
CA GLU A 658 7.18 -3.40 11.90
C GLU A 658 7.84 -3.12 10.53
N TYR A 659 7.94 -4.11 9.63
CA TYR A 659 8.67 -3.97 8.37
C TYR A 659 7.94 -3.05 7.41
N ARG A 660 8.64 -2.10 6.76
CA ARG A 660 8.01 -1.11 5.87
C ARG A 660 8.55 -1.16 4.46
N HIS A 661 7.64 -1.07 3.49
CA HIS A 661 7.92 -1.22 2.08
C HIS A 661 7.37 -0.04 1.29
N LEU A 662 8.15 0.46 0.34
CA LEU A 662 7.71 1.46 -0.63
C LEU A 662 7.07 0.75 -1.83
N VAL A 663 5.77 0.48 -1.73
CA VAL A 663 4.99 -0.22 -2.74
C VAL A 663 4.59 0.75 -3.85
N PRO A 664 5.08 0.57 -5.10
CA PRO A 664 4.76 1.47 -6.19
C PRO A 664 3.26 1.54 -6.51
N SER A 665 2.81 2.71 -6.94
CA SER A 665 1.47 2.97 -7.48
C SER A 665 1.56 3.55 -8.89
N GLN A 666 0.50 3.38 -9.69
CA GLN A 666 0.42 3.85 -11.08
C GLN A 666 0.31 5.37 -11.18
N GLU A 667 -0.45 5.99 -10.26
CA GLU A 667 -0.76 7.43 -10.31
C GLU A 667 -0.55 8.13 -8.95
N LEU A 668 -0.03 9.35 -9.00
CA LEU A 668 -0.03 10.30 -7.87
C LEU A 668 -1.25 11.21 -8.01
N GLU A 669 -2.27 10.94 -7.22
CA GLU A 669 -3.55 11.63 -7.28
C GLU A 669 -3.68 12.69 -6.19
N VAL A 670 -4.19 13.88 -6.56
CA VAL A 670 -4.40 14.99 -5.63
C VAL A 670 -5.83 15.52 -5.72
N THR A 671 -6.55 15.52 -4.60
CA THR A 671 -7.86 16.18 -4.51
C THR A 671 -7.75 17.53 -3.81
N VAL A 672 -8.55 18.49 -4.27
CA VAL A 672 -8.59 19.86 -3.74
C VAL A 672 -10.03 20.23 -3.43
N GLY A 673 -10.42 20.02 -2.18
CA GLY A 673 -11.77 20.32 -1.67
C GLY A 673 -11.84 21.62 -0.85
N GLY A 674 -13.05 22.04 -0.50
CA GLY A 674 -13.30 23.23 0.34
C GLY A 674 -14.11 24.32 -0.36
N VAL A 675 -14.44 25.38 0.38
CA VAL A 675 -15.26 26.50 -0.12
C VAL A 675 -14.36 27.53 -0.78
N PHE A 676 -14.69 27.92 -2.01
CA PHE A 676 -14.06 29.08 -2.66
C PHE A 676 -14.45 30.36 -1.92
N MET A 677 -13.45 31.16 -1.50
CA MET A 677 -13.64 32.42 -0.77
C MET A 677 -13.30 33.61 -1.70
N PRO A 678 -14.28 34.33 -2.26
CA PRO A 678 -14.04 35.31 -3.34
C PRO A 678 -13.35 36.63 -2.93
N LYS A 679 -13.08 36.86 -1.63
CA LYS A 679 -12.56 38.16 -1.14
C LYS A 679 -11.58 38.00 0.01
N GLY A 680 -10.28 38.04 -0.26
CA GLY A 680 -9.19 38.31 0.71
C GLY A 680 -8.99 37.37 1.92
N ALA A 681 -9.99 36.54 2.26
CA ALA A 681 -9.98 35.59 3.36
C ALA A 681 -9.41 34.22 2.98
N GLY A 682 -9.28 33.95 1.67
CA GLY A 682 -8.65 32.75 1.10
C GLY A 682 -7.20 32.99 0.67
N ALA A 683 -6.48 33.90 1.31
CA ALA A 683 -5.05 34.11 1.01
C ALA A 683 -4.25 32.87 1.44
N SER A 684 -3.50 32.27 0.51
CA SER A 684 -2.49 31.26 0.84
C SER A 684 -1.52 31.87 1.85
N VAL A 685 -1.30 31.21 2.99
CA VAL A 685 -0.24 31.63 3.93
C VAL A 685 1.07 31.65 3.16
N LYS A 686 1.83 32.74 3.25
CA LYS A 686 3.15 32.87 2.62
C LYS A 686 4.22 33.04 3.68
N ILE A 687 5.40 32.47 3.45
CA ILE A 687 6.58 32.76 4.25
C ILE A 687 7.16 34.09 3.76
N LEU A 688 7.36 35.03 4.67
CA LEU A 688 7.93 36.35 4.41
C LEU A 688 9.42 36.43 4.75
N SER A 689 9.93 35.48 5.54
CA SER A 689 11.35 35.35 5.83
C SER A 689 12.13 34.72 4.69
N ASP A 690 13.41 35.08 4.57
CA ASP A 690 14.34 34.37 3.70
C ASP A 690 14.55 32.92 4.18
N LEU A 691 14.66 32.02 3.21
CA LEU A 691 14.89 30.60 3.42
C LEU A 691 16.24 30.18 2.82
N PRO A 692 16.99 29.24 3.46
CA PRO A 692 16.66 28.54 4.69
C PRO A 692 16.83 29.41 5.93
N VAL A 693 15.94 29.24 6.92
CA VAL A 693 16.07 29.91 8.22
C VAL A 693 17.28 29.37 8.97
N LYS A 694 18.18 30.26 9.38
CA LYS A 694 19.37 29.93 10.15
C LYS A 694 19.00 29.78 11.63
N ILE A 695 19.10 28.57 12.17
CA ILE A 695 18.75 28.26 13.56
C ILE A 695 20.05 28.00 14.34
N PRO A 696 20.46 28.88 15.27
CA PRO A 696 21.66 28.63 16.07
C PRO A 696 21.48 27.44 17.02
N ALA A 697 22.49 26.58 17.13
CA ALA A 697 22.49 25.49 18.12
C ALA A 697 22.44 26.07 19.56
N GLY A 698 21.36 25.83 20.28
CA GLY A 698 21.11 26.44 21.60
C GLY A 698 20.51 27.85 21.57
N GLY A 699 20.17 28.38 20.39
CA GLY A 699 19.60 29.71 20.20
C GLY A 699 18.15 29.71 19.70
N THR A 700 17.73 30.85 19.15
CA THR A 700 16.41 31.01 18.51
C THR A 700 16.51 31.66 17.15
N ALA A 701 15.53 31.40 16.30
CA ALA A 701 15.35 32.02 14.99
C ALA A 701 13.88 32.40 14.79
N ARG A 702 13.60 33.35 13.91
CA ARG A 702 12.23 33.87 13.69
C ARG A 702 11.83 33.68 12.24
N VAL A 703 10.60 33.18 12.03
CA VAL A 703 9.97 33.04 10.72
C VAL A 703 8.74 33.93 10.67
N ARG A 704 8.66 34.84 9.71
CA ARG A 704 7.49 35.68 9.48
C ARG A 704 6.58 35.05 8.44
N LEU A 705 5.27 35.11 8.69
CA LEU A 705 4.22 34.55 7.87
C LEU A 705 3.20 35.64 7.52
N ALA A 706 2.84 35.74 6.25
CA ALA A 706 1.69 36.54 5.82
C ALA A 706 0.39 35.83 6.20
N ALA A 707 -0.29 36.35 7.21
CA ALA A 707 -1.56 35.85 7.72
C ALA A 707 -2.31 36.99 8.43
N PRO A 708 -3.63 36.92 8.66
CA PRO A 708 -4.32 37.94 9.45
C PRO A 708 -3.75 38.01 10.87
N ALA A 709 -3.27 39.17 11.33
CA ALA A 709 -2.67 39.32 12.67
C ALA A 709 -3.60 38.85 13.82
N LYS A 710 -4.93 38.95 13.63
CA LYS A 710 -5.95 38.44 14.56
C LYS A 710 -5.92 36.90 14.72
N ALA A 711 -5.17 36.18 13.90
CA ALA A 711 -5.02 34.73 13.97
C ALA A 711 -4.10 34.28 15.12
N ALA A 712 -3.15 35.11 15.59
CA ALA A 712 -2.12 34.71 16.58
C ALA A 712 -2.69 34.12 17.88
N GLY A 713 -3.86 34.60 18.32
CA GLY A 713 -4.56 34.08 19.51
C GLY A 713 -5.66 33.06 19.21
N ARG A 714 -5.91 32.75 17.93
CA ARG A 714 -6.95 31.82 17.47
C ARG A 714 -6.38 30.52 16.91
N ILE A 715 -5.09 30.50 16.61
CA ILE A 715 -4.41 29.32 16.07
C ILE A 715 -3.23 28.92 16.96
N ARG A 716 -2.97 27.62 17.01
CA ARG A 716 -1.75 27.03 17.56
C ARG A 716 -0.98 26.38 16.41
N LEU A 717 0.32 26.65 16.33
CA LEU A 717 1.19 25.99 15.35
C LEU A 717 1.97 24.88 16.03
N GLU A 718 2.04 23.73 15.38
CA GLU A 718 2.85 22.59 15.81
C GLU A 718 3.69 22.06 14.65
N LEU A 719 4.89 21.57 14.95
CA LEU A 719 5.73 20.88 13.98
C LEU A 719 5.19 19.47 13.77
N ALA A 720 4.78 19.14 12.55
CA ALA A 720 4.42 17.78 12.19
C ALA A 720 5.71 16.96 12.02
N GLU A 721 5.88 15.94 12.86
CA GLU A 721 7.08 15.08 12.87
C GLU A 721 8.40 15.89 12.92
N ALA A 722 8.53 16.71 13.96
CA ALA A 722 9.66 17.62 14.16
C ALA A 722 11.02 16.89 14.15
N PRO A 723 12.05 17.42 13.48
CA PRO A 723 13.41 16.93 13.65
C PRO A 723 13.84 17.09 15.11
N ALA A 724 14.61 16.12 15.62
CA ALA A 724 15.08 16.14 16.99
C ALA A 724 15.86 17.43 17.28
N GLY A 725 15.44 18.17 18.32
CA GLY A 725 16.11 19.39 18.76
C GLY A 725 15.57 20.71 18.19
N ILE A 726 14.58 20.70 17.29
CA ILE A 726 13.89 21.93 16.86
C ILE A 726 12.47 21.95 17.44
N VAL A 727 12.10 23.08 18.04
CA VAL A 727 10.76 23.30 18.59
C VAL A 727 10.21 24.68 18.21
N ILE A 728 8.89 24.82 18.14
CA ILE A 728 8.24 26.13 18.13
C ILE A 728 8.15 26.61 19.58
N LYS A 729 8.80 27.72 19.92
CA LYS A 729 8.76 28.34 21.25
C LYS A 729 7.54 29.23 21.43
N SER A 730 7.25 30.07 20.44
CA SER A 730 6.17 31.05 20.52
C SER A 730 5.62 31.38 19.13
N VAL A 731 4.37 31.84 19.11
CA VAL A 731 3.72 32.43 17.92
C VAL A 731 3.12 33.76 18.36
N SER A 732 3.55 34.85 17.76
CA SER A 732 3.11 36.20 18.10
C SER A 732 2.60 36.96 16.88
N PRO A 733 1.72 37.97 17.05
CA PRO A 733 1.41 38.91 15.98
C PRO A 733 2.66 39.65 15.51
N SER A 734 2.74 39.98 14.23
CA SER A 734 3.75 40.86 13.65
C SER A 734 3.12 41.80 12.62
N ASP A 735 3.83 42.85 12.20
CA ASP A 735 3.40 43.70 11.09
C ASP A 735 3.20 42.86 9.83
N GLY A 736 2.00 42.89 9.27
CA GLY A 736 1.63 42.09 8.10
C GLY A 736 1.39 40.59 8.36
N GLY A 737 1.49 40.10 9.60
CA GLY A 737 0.98 38.77 9.95
C GLY A 737 1.40 38.13 11.28
N LEU A 738 2.10 36.99 11.21
CA LEU A 738 2.52 36.20 12.37
C LEU A 738 4.05 36.01 12.37
N GLU A 739 4.65 36.05 13.54
CA GLU A 739 6.04 35.66 13.76
C GLU A 739 6.08 34.36 14.58
N VAL A 740 6.83 33.37 14.07
CA VAL A 740 7.04 32.06 14.70
C VAL A 740 8.47 32.01 15.20
N GLU A 741 8.65 31.85 16.50
CA GLU A 741 9.96 31.69 17.10
C GLU A 741 10.32 30.20 17.19
N LEU A 742 11.40 29.82 16.51
CA LEU A 742 11.98 28.49 16.54
C LEU A 742 13.11 28.44 17.57
N GLY A 743 13.15 27.38 18.38
CA GLY A 743 14.25 27.09 19.31
C GLY A 743 15.09 25.92 18.84
N GLY A 744 16.41 26.04 18.95
CA GLY A 744 17.35 24.95 18.71
C GLY A 744 17.96 24.42 20.01
N ASP A 745 17.96 23.09 20.20
CA ASP A 745 18.64 22.40 21.29
C ASP A 745 20.09 22.08 20.91
N ALA A 746 21.05 22.68 21.62
CA ALA A 746 22.48 22.49 21.37
C ALA A 746 22.94 21.03 21.53
N ALA A 747 22.28 20.22 22.37
CA ALA A 747 22.67 18.83 22.58
C ALA A 747 22.26 17.91 21.42
N ARG A 748 21.30 18.34 20.59
CA ARG A 748 20.68 17.52 19.54
C ARG A 748 20.97 18.03 18.13
N LEU A 749 21.24 19.32 17.99
CA LEU A 749 21.50 19.94 16.70
C LEU A 749 22.98 20.07 16.42
N LYS A 750 23.38 19.70 15.19
CA LYS A 750 24.76 19.83 14.72
C LYS A 750 24.83 20.97 13.70
N PRO A 751 25.78 21.92 13.81
CA PRO A 751 26.00 22.93 12.79
C PRO A 751 26.17 22.31 11.39
N GLY A 752 25.60 22.93 10.37
CA GLY A 752 25.55 22.42 9.00
C GLY A 752 24.39 21.46 8.71
N GLN A 753 23.65 20.99 9.73
CA GLN A 753 22.44 20.20 9.53
C GLN A 753 21.39 21.03 8.77
N LYS A 754 20.86 20.48 7.67
CA LYS A 754 19.83 21.09 6.84
C LYS A 754 18.59 20.19 6.80
N GLY A 755 17.43 20.80 6.61
CA GLY A 755 16.19 20.05 6.41
C GLY A 755 14.98 20.95 6.23
N ASN A 756 13.80 20.36 6.32
CA ASN A 756 12.54 21.07 6.19
C ASN A 756 11.63 20.83 7.38
N LEU A 757 10.91 21.87 7.79
CA LEU A 757 9.90 21.84 8.84
C LEU A 757 8.51 21.86 8.19
N ILE A 758 7.68 20.90 8.57
CA ILE A 758 6.25 20.89 8.24
C ILE A 758 5.51 21.48 9.44
N VAL A 759 4.75 22.54 9.22
CA VAL A 759 4.00 23.22 10.29
C VAL A 759 2.51 23.02 10.07
N ALA A 760 1.86 22.41 11.06
CA ALA A 760 0.41 22.23 11.09
C ALA A 760 -0.23 23.32 11.97
N ALA A 761 -1.30 23.94 11.46
CA ALA A 761 -2.09 24.90 12.21
C ALA A 761 -3.31 24.23 12.82
N TYR A 762 -3.58 24.48 14.09
CA TYR A 762 -4.73 23.98 14.84
C TYR A 762 -5.54 25.14 15.43
N PRO A 763 -6.83 24.95 15.75
CA PRO A 763 -7.55 25.93 16.56
C PRO A 763 -6.87 26.09 17.93
N ALA A 764 -6.75 27.32 18.42
CA ALA A 764 -6.29 27.56 19.77
C ALA A 764 -7.30 26.96 20.79
N PRO A 765 -6.83 26.34 21.88
CA PRO A 765 -7.72 25.88 22.94
C PRO A 765 -8.49 27.08 23.55
N PRO A 766 -9.76 26.90 23.96
CA PRO A 766 -10.50 27.96 24.63
C PRO A 766 -9.80 28.38 25.92
N PRO A 767 -9.92 29.65 26.36
CA PRO A 767 -9.34 30.09 27.62
C PRO A 767 -9.88 29.23 28.77
N PRO A 768 -9.06 28.92 29.80
CA PRO A 768 -9.53 28.17 30.94
C PRO A 768 -10.71 28.90 31.60
N PRO A 769 -11.72 28.17 32.11
CA PRO A 769 -12.82 28.80 32.82
C PRO A 769 -12.28 29.60 34.01
N PRO A 770 -12.92 30.73 34.38
CA PRO A 770 -12.50 31.52 35.53
C PRO A 770 -12.44 30.62 36.77
N PRO A 771 -11.43 30.78 37.65
CA PRO A 771 -11.27 29.91 38.80
C PRO A 771 -12.52 29.96 39.67
N SER A 772 -13.16 28.82 39.90
CA SER A 772 -14.20 28.72 40.91
C SER A 772 -13.58 28.95 42.29
N LYS A 773 -14.29 29.64 43.19
CA LYS A 773 -13.81 30.03 44.54
C LYS A 773 -13.44 28.85 45.47
N ARG A 774 -13.43 27.60 44.98
CA ARG A 774 -13.06 26.39 45.72
C ARG A 774 -12.04 25.60 44.90
N ASN A 775 -10.76 25.91 45.08
CA ASN A 775 -9.63 24.97 45.11
C ASN A 775 -8.29 25.74 45.03
N LYS A 776 -7.73 26.06 46.20
CA LYS A 776 -6.37 26.58 46.35
C LYS A 776 -5.37 25.42 46.43
N VAL A 777 -5.17 24.66 45.35
CA VAL A 777 -3.94 23.87 45.14
C VAL A 777 -3.69 23.80 43.63
N LYS A 778 -2.57 24.38 43.18
CA LYS A 778 -2.14 24.34 41.77
C LYS A 778 -1.37 23.01 41.57
N PRO A 779 -1.87 22.05 40.77
CA PRO A 779 -1.09 20.86 40.48
C PRO A 779 0.15 21.23 39.64
N PRO A 780 1.23 20.42 39.69
CA PRO A 780 2.41 20.64 38.87
C PRO A 780 2.04 20.65 37.37
N PRO A 781 2.78 21.39 36.53
CA PRO A 781 2.47 21.46 35.10
C PRO A 781 2.61 20.07 34.49
N LYS A 782 1.48 19.47 34.14
CA LYS A 782 1.48 18.29 33.27
C LYS A 782 2.05 18.71 31.91
N PRO A 783 2.83 17.85 31.23
CA PRO A 783 3.24 18.09 29.84
C PRO A 783 2.01 18.47 29.02
N GLN A 784 2.12 19.53 28.20
CA GLN A 784 0.99 19.94 27.35
C GLN A 784 0.56 18.75 26.48
N PRO A 785 -0.73 18.36 26.51
CA PRO A 785 -1.20 17.27 25.66
C PRO A 785 -1.06 17.67 24.19
N VAL A 786 -0.52 16.76 23.38
CA VAL A 786 -0.54 16.85 21.92
C VAL A 786 -2.00 17.01 21.47
N TYR A 787 -2.29 18.05 20.69
CA TYR A 787 -3.66 18.34 20.29
C TYR A 787 -4.16 17.25 19.32
N LYS A 788 -5.17 16.47 19.73
CA LYS A 788 -5.71 15.34 18.94
C LYS A 788 -6.76 15.73 17.88
N GLY A 789 -6.94 17.03 17.60
CA GLY A 789 -7.89 17.52 16.60
C GLY A 789 -7.37 17.48 15.16
N LYS A 790 -8.24 17.68 14.16
CA LYS A 790 -7.81 17.85 12.76
C LYS A 790 -7.14 19.23 12.59
N PRO A 791 -6.00 19.34 11.89
CA PRO A 791 -5.42 20.64 11.59
C PRO A 791 -6.36 21.47 10.70
N LEU A 792 -6.32 22.80 10.87
CA LEU A 792 -6.96 23.78 9.99
C LEU A 792 -6.33 23.77 8.59
N GLY A 793 -5.02 23.54 8.54
CA GLY A 793 -4.21 23.45 7.32
C GLY A 793 -2.74 23.21 7.64
N ILE A 794 -1.96 22.89 6.60
CA ILE A 794 -0.51 22.83 6.65
C ILE A 794 0.05 24.08 5.96
N LEU A 795 1.05 24.70 6.59
CA LEU A 795 1.72 25.89 6.05
C LEU A 795 2.70 25.49 4.94
N PRO A 796 3.17 26.46 4.11
CA PRO A 796 4.29 26.21 3.22
C PRO A 796 5.52 25.69 3.97
N LEU A 797 6.35 24.92 3.26
CA LEU A 797 7.58 24.33 3.76
C LEU A 797 8.55 25.40 4.28
N ILE A 798 9.01 25.26 5.53
CA ILE A 798 10.08 26.11 6.07
C ILE A 798 11.39 25.32 6.02
N SER A 799 12.28 25.63 5.08
CA SER A 799 13.63 25.05 5.08
C SER A 799 14.49 25.71 6.17
N TYR A 800 15.38 24.93 6.78
CA TYR A 800 16.26 25.39 7.84
C TYR A 800 17.71 24.92 7.64
N GLU A 801 18.62 25.65 8.25
CA GLU A 801 20.02 25.26 8.43
C GLU A 801 20.44 25.58 9.85
N VAL A 802 21.04 24.60 10.53
CA VAL A 802 21.61 24.80 11.85
C VAL A 802 22.94 25.51 11.72
N VAL A 803 23.12 26.63 12.42
CA VAL A 803 24.38 27.39 12.47
C VAL A 803 25.03 27.27 13.83
N ALA A 804 26.34 27.50 13.88
CA ALA A 804 27.04 27.69 15.14
C ALA A 804 26.43 28.87 15.91
N ARG A 805 26.51 28.82 17.24
CA ARG A 805 25.93 29.83 18.11
C ARG A 805 26.65 31.17 18.02
#